data_AF-F9R9A3-F1
#
_entry.id   AF-F9R9A3-F1
#
_cell.length_a   1.000
_cell.length_b   1.000
_cell.length_c   1.000
_cell.angle_alpha   90.00
_cell.angle_beta   90.00
_cell.angle_gamma   90.00
#
_symmetry.space_group_name_H-M   'P 1'
#
loop_
_entity.id
_entity.type
_entity.pdbx_description
1 polymer ?
#
loop_
_entity_poly.entity_id
_entity_poly.type
_entity_poly.pdbx_seq_one_letter_code
_entity_poly.pdbx_strand_id
1 'polypeptide(L)'
;MKKKLLGLVVASVLATNANAAELTLEQASVKIMAKMEELAALATQPENVVQLGEYQYLQYKGKNLRINFDGNVKFDLFDIESEFETVFDFIPKHWQYWGYGGGFDLFPEGYDNANAEKCTFGLYAAGRGSKDDEGNYIWERPLTAILDNSECTPVVQKPSIFFNNNQLENMLTGELNGAVLFAQAHIVPAKPASDEKRMHLVAERNTKVMFKPEVAFEPRSQVTVTAKNRQGEVLGSLDMRAPELLARNVLAMPEMSTTDIDFSYDEAAIFAVREVSSAAISAALAEHDVVKLNTWNGHWIRDIALEQNNPELNGKTFIFQSSAGYNSNVSYYQDRTRTIVNGTTTVFKNVNGAWVLEDDLIFNEIGYADGYWSAELPKEWLAAGLNLTFANNGKSGSLTGIKVGAPTELLLHTIDVGMLVEPRERFDFQQDKQAQREYFETAPLSKMVVSEYEPVHLLEVMLPDGTLLTDHDPSEGGWHGGTMRQRIGKELFSIGINNANYGINSTAGVGEGEHPYFAAQLTAHNTRGVYSNGVVTHGGSGGGGMVTLDSSIGNEFSHEVGHNYGLGHYPGGFEGSIHKPANMSNSTWGWDSSRDVFIPNFAPQNNGGESCLDGQCVPAFNDMFRFGSDSMAGGWAMYNQQRFTLYTPYSMFFIQKNLESKAVFDQTSSTGFKKWNEETESMEEYTHRVDTLEITSVAPWEANAERIAALFGHFDKVELSTWNGHWARDMSVPEANESNKGKIFTFNSDAGYHSNLTINGESMVVPYGSRLVFVSDGQTWVKDASFEQYQAIKPTQYGVPVTTLVGYYDPSKQLESFIFPALHGSYGYVYAADSTSLTANCALEVEMANGDVDKYALKNNRRNADNMNKFHVNVARSDNPKAASVVCDGEVLDTLTIAAPTQEPVYTVQGGDEQVAALAKTKAFAMPAKNLSQRVLATRYEPTQCDHADGEHNH
;
A
#
# COMPACT_ATOMS: atom_id res chain seq x y z
N MET A 1 -39.16 49.02 15.37
CA MET A 1 -40.49 48.38 15.47
C MET A 1 -40.31 46.92 15.84
N LYS A 2 -41.04 46.48 16.89
CA LYS A 2 -41.44 45.11 17.24
C LYS A 2 -40.36 44.02 17.38
N LYS A 3 -39.95 43.80 18.64
CA LYS A 3 -39.43 42.54 19.19
C LYS A 3 -40.45 41.40 19.02
N LYS A 4 -39.99 40.22 18.60
CA LYS A 4 -40.61 38.89 18.77
C LYS A 4 -39.45 37.89 18.92
N LEU A 5 -39.07 37.51 20.14
CA LEU A 5 -39.49 36.29 20.86
C LEU A 5 -39.25 35.02 20.02
N LEU A 6 -38.01 34.50 20.05
CA LEU A 6 -37.70 33.11 19.72
C LEU A 6 -37.99 32.28 20.97
N GLY A 7 -38.87 31.29 20.86
CA GLY A 7 -39.28 30.43 21.95
C GLY A 7 -38.18 29.45 22.34
N LEU A 8 -37.92 29.35 23.63
CA LEU A 8 -37.36 28.18 24.28
C LEU A 8 -38.22 26.95 23.92
N VAL A 9 -37.60 25.95 23.30
CA VAL A 9 -38.02 24.55 23.46
C VAL A 9 -37.01 23.92 24.39
N VAL A 10 -37.35 23.90 25.67
CA VAL A 10 -36.70 23.10 26.70
C VAL A 10 -37.67 21.98 27.07
N ALA A 11 -37.09 20.80 27.28
CA ALA A 11 -37.67 19.59 27.88
C ALA A 11 -38.37 18.59 26.93
N SER A 12 -37.58 17.63 26.45
CA SER A 12 -37.77 16.23 26.85
C SER A 12 -36.54 15.39 26.53
N VAL A 13 -35.48 15.52 27.36
CA VAL A 13 -34.49 14.45 27.56
C VAL A 13 -34.37 14.29 29.07
N LEU A 14 -35.21 13.42 29.62
CA LEU A 14 -35.05 12.87 30.96
C LEU A 14 -34.87 11.36 30.81
N ALA A 15 -33.64 11.00 30.48
CA ALA A 15 -32.95 9.90 31.12
C ALA A 15 -31.50 10.39 31.29
N THR A 16 -31.29 11.21 32.32
CA THR A 16 -29.96 11.58 32.78
C THR A 16 -29.28 10.32 33.30
N ASN A 17 -28.53 9.63 32.46
CA ASN A 17 -27.31 8.98 32.94
C ASN A 17 -26.32 10.12 33.19
N ALA A 18 -26.38 10.68 34.40
CA ALA A 18 -25.34 11.56 34.91
C ALA A 18 -24.09 10.70 35.15
N ASN A 19 -23.38 10.37 34.07
CA ASN A 19 -22.01 9.91 34.13
C ASN A 19 -21.15 11.17 33.98
N ALA A 20 -20.29 11.44 34.96
CA ALA A 20 -19.22 12.41 34.79
C ALA A 20 -18.40 12.04 33.52
N ALA A 21 -17.87 13.03 32.81
CA ALA A 21 -16.97 12.79 31.68
C ALA A 21 -15.80 11.88 32.12
N GLU A 22 -15.38 10.95 31.26
CA GLU A 22 -14.17 10.14 31.47
C GLU A 22 -12.97 11.04 31.76
N LEU A 23 -12.21 10.76 32.82
CA LEU A 23 -11.03 11.52 33.23
C LEU A 23 -9.81 10.62 33.24
N THR A 24 -8.64 11.11 32.82
CA THR A 24 -7.39 10.43 33.19
C THR A 24 -7.14 10.56 34.69
N LEU A 25 -6.38 9.64 35.28
CA LEU A 25 -5.98 9.73 36.69
C LEU A 25 -5.22 11.04 36.97
N GLU A 26 -4.46 11.53 36.00
CA GLU A 26 -3.77 12.81 36.07
C GLU A 26 -4.77 13.99 36.09
N GLN A 27 -5.74 14.02 35.17
CA GLN A 27 -6.79 15.05 35.16
C GLN A 27 -7.63 15.03 36.44
N ALA A 28 -7.96 13.84 36.94
CA ALA A 28 -8.65 13.65 38.21
C ALA A 28 -7.82 14.20 39.38
N SER A 29 -6.53 13.89 39.44
CA SER A 29 -5.65 14.38 40.52
C SER A 29 -5.53 15.91 40.53
N VAL A 30 -5.38 16.54 39.37
CA VAL A 30 -5.38 18.01 39.26
C VAL A 30 -6.69 18.61 39.74
N LYS A 31 -7.83 18.06 39.33
CA LYS A 31 -9.16 18.52 39.77
C LYS A 31 -9.38 18.32 41.28
N ILE A 32 -8.91 17.20 41.83
CA ILE A 32 -8.97 16.92 43.27
C ILE A 32 -8.15 17.96 44.03
N MET A 33 -6.91 18.21 43.62
CA MET A 33 -6.05 19.20 44.30
C MET A 33 -6.64 20.60 44.22
N ALA A 34 -7.16 21.03 43.06
CA ALA A 34 -7.84 22.30 42.91
C ALA A 34 -9.08 22.41 43.83
N LYS A 35 -9.86 21.32 43.97
CA LYS A 35 -11.00 21.28 44.89
C LYS A 35 -10.54 21.36 46.36
N MET A 36 -9.43 20.73 46.72
CA MET A 36 -8.88 20.82 48.07
C MET A 36 -8.41 22.24 48.41
N GLU A 37 -7.78 22.93 47.47
CA GLU A 37 -7.39 24.35 47.62
C GLU A 37 -8.61 25.27 47.79
N GLU A 38 -9.67 25.05 47.01
CA GLU A 38 -10.94 25.77 47.15
C GLU A 38 -11.54 25.58 48.55
N LEU A 39 -11.58 24.35 49.05
CA LEU A 39 -12.09 24.05 50.39
C LEU A 39 -11.23 24.67 51.49
N ALA A 40 -9.90 24.66 51.36
CA ALA A 40 -9.00 25.31 52.30
C ALA A 40 -9.21 26.83 52.31
N ALA A 41 -9.41 27.46 51.15
CA ALA A 41 -9.74 28.88 51.06
C ALA A 41 -11.09 29.19 51.72
N LEU A 42 -12.12 28.35 51.51
CA LEU A 42 -13.42 28.49 52.19
C LEU A 42 -13.31 28.33 53.71
N ALA A 43 -12.45 27.43 54.19
CA ALA A 43 -12.19 27.20 55.61
C ALA A 43 -11.49 28.37 56.32
N THR A 44 -10.89 29.31 55.58
CA THR A 44 -10.30 30.53 56.17
C THR A 44 -11.36 31.57 56.55
N GLN A 45 -12.58 31.43 56.04
CA GLN A 45 -13.70 32.34 56.27
C GLN A 45 -14.49 31.86 57.52
N PRO A 46 -14.49 32.63 58.63
CA PRO A 46 -15.11 32.20 59.88
C PRO A 46 -16.59 31.84 59.78
N GLU A 47 -17.32 32.45 58.85
CA GLU A 47 -18.74 32.19 58.57
C GLU A 47 -19.03 30.78 58.05
N ASN A 48 -18.04 30.13 57.45
CA ASN A 48 -18.17 28.78 56.89
C ASN A 48 -17.70 27.70 57.89
N VAL A 49 -17.15 28.08 59.06
CA VAL A 49 -16.53 27.15 60.00
C VAL A 49 -17.31 27.09 61.31
N VAL A 50 -17.62 25.88 61.76
CA VAL A 50 -18.22 25.61 63.07
C VAL A 50 -17.27 24.83 63.97
N GLN A 51 -17.19 25.25 65.23
CA GLN A 51 -16.45 24.53 66.27
C GLN A 51 -17.38 23.54 66.96
N LEU A 52 -17.03 22.25 66.95
CA LEU A 52 -17.74 21.20 67.68
C LEU A 52 -16.74 20.45 68.56
N GLY A 53 -16.82 20.67 69.87
CA GLY A 53 -15.83 20.16 70.82
C GLY A 53 -14.44 20.74 70.54
N GLU A 54 -13.42 19.88 70.47
CA GLU A 54 -12.02 20.27 70.21
C GLU A 54 -11.68 20.43 68.72
N TYR A 55 -12.65 20.21 67.81
CA TYR A 55 -12.40 20.22 66.36
C TYR A 55 -13.20 21.30 65.63
N GLN A 56 -12.61 21.78 64.53
CA GLN A 56 -13.22 22.70 63.57
C GLN A 56 -13.76 21.92 62.37
N TYR A 57 -14.89 22.38 61.84
CA TYR A 57 -15.54 21.78 60.67
C TYR A 57 -15.95 22.85 59.67
N LEU A 58 -15.66 22.63 58.40
CA LEU A 58 -16.15 23.42 57.28
C LEU A 58 -17.57 22.96 56.93
N GLN A 59 -18.52 23.89 56.90
CA GLN A 59 -19.87 23.63 56.40
C GLN A 59 -19.86 23.71 54.87
N TYR A 60 -20.00 22.58 54.19
CA TYR A 60 -19.96 22.50 52.73
C TYR A 60 -21.03 21.55 52.20
N LYS A 61 -21.89 22.05 51.29
CA LYS A 61 -22.99 21.29 50.65
C LYS A 61 -23.82 20.42 51.63
N GLY A 62 -24.08 20.93 52.85
CA GLY A 62 -24.87 20.22 53.86
C GLY A 62 -24.09 19.20 54.71
N LYS A 63 -22.77 19.11 54.55
CA LYS A 63 -21.84 18.31 55.37
C LYS A 63 -20.99 19.22 56.27
N ASN A 64 -20.58 18.67 57.42
CA ASN A 64 -19.59 19.28 58.30
C ASN A 64 -18.26 18.53 58.10
N LEU A 65 -17.42 19.02 57.20
CA LEU A 65 -16.14 18.41 56.84
C LEU A 65 -15.07 18.82 57.86
N ARG A 66 -14.43 17.88 58.53
CA ARG A 66 -13.45 18.19 59.58
C ARG A 66 -12.24 18.92 59.00
N ILE A 67 -11.78 19.99 59.65
CA ILE A 67 -10.57 20.73 59.29
C ILE A 67 -9.42 20.25 60.18
N ASN A 68 -8.25 20.02 59.60
CA ASN A 68 -7.03 19.66 60.32
C ASN A 68 -6.29 20.92 60.83
N PHE A 69 -5.03 20.77 61.25
CA PHE A 69 -4.25 21.90 61.78
C PHE A 69 -3.65 22.83 60.70
N ASP A 70 -3.58 22.39 59.44
CA ASP A 70 -3.01 23.18 58.34
C ASP A 70 -4.09 23.82 57.45
N GLY A 71 -5.35 23.78 57.90
CA GLY A 71 -6.49 24.43 57.24
C GLY A 71 -7.16 23.58 56.16
N ASN A 72 -6.71 22.35 55.94
CA ASN A 72 -7.28 21.45 54.95
C ASN A 72 -8.39 20.54 55.52
N VAL A 73 -9.29 20.12 54.63
CA VAL A 73 -10.31 19.13 54.95
C VAL A 73 -9.67 17.76 55.19
N LYS A 74 -10.17 17.07 56.21
CA LYS A 74 -9.80 15.72 56.62
C LYS A 74 -11.04 14.83 56.56
N PHE A 75 -10.98 13.80 55.72
CA PHE A 75 -12.07 12.83 55.54
C PHE A 75 -12.19 11.85 56.73
N ASP A 76 -13.42 11.62 57.18
CA ASP A 76 -13.74 10.68 58.27
C ASP A 76 -13.80 9.25 57.75
N LEU A 77 -13.05 8.33 58.38
CA LEU A 77 -13.04 6.92 58.02
C LEU A 77 -14.45 6.29 58.02
N PHE A 78 -15.34 6.75 58.89
CA PHE A 78 -16.69 6.17 59.04
C PHE A 78 -17.77 6.82 58.16
N ASP A 79 -17.48 7.95 57.50
CA ASP A 79 -18.40 8.64 56.58
C ASP A 79 -17.74 8.97 55.23
N ILE A 80 -16.57 8.39 54.93
CA ILE A 80 -15.75 8.77 53.78
C ILE A 80 -16.51 8.65 52.46
N GLU A 81 -17.39 7.67 52.31
CA GLU A 81 -18.17 7.49 51.09
C GLU A 81 -19.07 8.68 50.79
N SER A 82 -19.82 9.12 51.79
CA SER A 82 -20.69 10.28 51.62
C SER A 82 -19.91 11.59 51.50
N GLU A 83 -18.81 11.75 52.24
CA GLU A 83 -17.96 12.94 52.15
C GLU A 83 -17.23 13.03 50.81
N PHE A 84 -16.69 11.92 50.31
CA PHE A 84 -15.98 11.83 49.04
C PHE A 84 -16.91 12.18 47.87
N GLU A 85 -18.09 11.57 47.79
CA GLU A 85 -19.08 11.86 46.73
C GLU A 85 -19.58 13.33 46.77
N THR A 86 -19.67 13.92 47.96
CA THR A 86 -20.10 15.32 48.12
C THR A 86 -19.05 16.31 47.62
N VAL A 87 -17.78 16.01 47.88
CA VAL A 87 -16.65 16.88 47.55
C VAL A 87 -16.19 16.71 46.10
N PHE A 88 -16.13 15.46 45.63
CA PHE A 88 -15.57 15.09 44.32
C PHE A 88 -16.65 14.56 43.38
N ASP A 89 -17.73 15.34 43.19
CA ASP A 89 -18.87 15.02 42.32
C ASP A 89 -18.53 14.88 40.82
N PHE A 90 -17.28 15.19 40.45
CA PHE A 90 -16.73 15.05 39.11
C PHE A 90 -15.95 13.75 38.87
N ILE A 91 -15.72 12.93 39.90
CA ILE A 91 -15.03 11.64 39.74
C ILE A 91 -16.02 10.60 39.19
N PRO A 92 -15.65 9.83 38.14
CA PRO A 92 -16.56 8.83 37.58
C PRO A 92 -16.96 7.78 38.62
N LYS A 93 -18.26 7.45 38.69
CA LYS A 93 -18.82 6.57 39.72
C LYS A 93 -18.33 5.12 39.66
N HIS A 94 -17.77 4.70 38.52
CA HIS A 94 -17.21 3.36 38.34
C HIS A 94 -15.76 3.26 38.87
N TRP A 95 -15.16 4.39 39.27
CA TRP A 95 -13.84 4.39 39.93
C TRP A 95 -13.98 3.96 41.37
N GLN A 96 -12.98 3.24 41.85
CA GLN A 96 -12.94 2.79 43.24
C GLN A 96 -12.01 3.69 44.04
N TYR A 97 -12.31 3.88 45.31
CA TYR A 97 -11.38 4.51 46.24
C TYR A 97 -11.33 3.71 47.53
N TRP A 98 -10.17 3.73 48.18
CA TRP A 98 -9.95 3.13 49.47
C TRP A 98 -9.71 4.22 50.51
N GLY A 99 -10.65 4.39 51.43
CA GLY A 99 -10.56 5.38 52.49
C GLY A 99 -9.71 4.95 53.68
N TYR A 100 -8.98 5.89 54.25
CA TYR A 100 -8.33 5.74 55.56
C TYR A 100 -8.50 7.01 56.40
N GLY A 101 -8.13 6.94 57.68
CA GLY A 101 -8.31 8.05 58.61
C GLY A 101 -7.58 9.32 58.16
N GLY A 102 -8.32 10.23 57.51
CA GLY A 102 -7.82 11.48 56.96
C GLY A 102 -7.34 11.44 55.50
N GLY A 103 -7.77 10.49 54.68
CA GLY A 103 -7.37 10.48 53.27
C GLY A 103 -7.99 9.34 52.49
N PHE A 104 -7.57 9.18 51.24
CA PHE A 104 -8.01 8.10 50.37
C PHE A 104 -6.96 7.79 49.29
N ASP A 105 -6.98 6.55 48.81
CA ASP A 105 -6.34 6.18 47.55
C ASP A 105 -7.44 6.01 46.49
N LEU A 106 -7.25 6.58 45.31
CA LEU A 106 -8.19 6.56 44.20
C LEU A 106 -7.64 5.71 43.05
N PHE A 107 -8.50 4.84 42.51
CA PHE A 107 -8.18 3.86 41.49
C PHE A 107 -9.16 3.99 40.32
N PRO A 108 -8.68 4.21 39.08
CA PRO A 108 -9.51 4.05 37.90
C PRO A 108 -10.05 2.62 37.81
N GLU A 109 -11.19 2.43 37.15
CA GLU A 109 -11.85 1.13 37.04
C GLU A 109 -10.88 0.03 36.59
N GLY A 110 -10.95 -1.12 37.29
CA GLY A 110 -10.12 -2.31 37.09
C GLY A 110 -8.75 -2.32 37.81
N TYR A 111 -8.34 -1.25 38.54
CA TYR A 111 -7.04 -1.17 39.26
C TYR A 111 -7.19 -1.48 40.76
N ASP A 112 -8.25 -2.18 41.14
CA ASP A 112 -8.78 -2.31 42.50
C ASP A 112 -8.07 -3.31 43.44
N ASN A 113 -6.91 -3.86 43.04
CA ASN A 113 -6.32 -4.99 43.76
C ASN A 113 -5.42 -4.55 44.93
N ALA A 114 -5.37 -5.35 46.01
CA ALA A 114 -4.60 -5.10 47.24
C ALA A 114 -3.06 -5.14 47.08
N ASN A 115 -2.57 -5.22 45.83
CA ASN A 115 -1.15 -5.07 45.43
C ASN A 115 -0.96 -3.95 44.38
N ALA A 116 -1.95 -3.07 44.16
CA ALA A 116 -1.86 -1.98 43.20
C ALA A 116 -1.07 -0.80 43.79
N GLU A 117 0.26 -0.89 43.76
CA GLU A 117 1.15 0.26 43.94
C GLU A 117 1.23 1.12 42.65
N LYS A 118 0.41 0.85 41.62
CA LYS A 118 0.57 1.41 40.26
C LYS A 118 -0.78 1.79 39.64
N CYS A 119 -0.83 2.93 38.93
CA CYS A 119 -2.07 3.62 38.51
C CYS A 119 -2.99 4.04 39.67
N THR A 120 -2.44 4.82 40.60
CA THR A 120 -3.13 5.24 41.83
C THR A 120 -2.86 6.70 42.15
N PHE A 121 -3.89 7.40 42.66
CA PHE A 121 -3.73 8.72 43.27
C PHE A 121 -4.04 8.65 44.76
N GLY A 122 -3.03 8.83 45.61
CA GLY A 122 -3.19 8.87 47.07
C GLY A 122 -3.22 10.30 47.59
N LEU A 123 -4.23 10.63 48.40
CA LEU A 123 -4.35 11.91 49.11
C LEU A 123 -4.29 11.69 50.63
N TYR A 124 -3.25 12.20 51.27
CA TYR A 124 -2.97 12.02 52.69
C TYR A 124 -3.09 13.36 53.44
N ALA A 125 -4.10 13.54 54.30
CA ALA A 125 -4.23 14.77 55.08
C ALA A 125 -3.03 15.01 56.01
N ALA A 126 -2.81 16.29 56.28
CA ALA A 126 -1.84 16.74 57.25
C ALA A 126 -2.10 16.12 58.63
N GLY A 127 -1.02 15.66 59.25
CA GLY A 127 -1.06 15.04 60.57
C GLY A 127 0.08 15.56 61.45
N ARG A 128 -0.13 15.50 62.76
CA ARG A 128 0.91 15.76 63.76
C ARG A 128 0.77 14.77 64.90
N GLY A 129 1.90 14.35 65.46
CA GLY A 129 1.97 13.38 66.55
C GLY A 129 1.53 13.96 67.90
N SER A 130 1.76 13.20 68.97
CA SER A 130 1.67 13.74 70.33
C SER A 130 2.75 14.79 70.55
N LYS A 131 2.53 15.67 71.52
CA LYS A 131 3.58 16.58 71.99
C LYS A 131 4.56 15.83 72.89
N ASP A 132 5.85 16.13 72.77
CA ASP A 132 6.86 15.75 73.75
C ASP A 132 6.70 16.56 75.06
N ASP A 133 7.52 16.25 76.07
CA ASP A 133 7.49 16.92 77.37
C ASP A 133 7.86 18.41 77.27
N GLU A 134 8.47 18.82 76.16
CA GLU A 134 8.83 20.20 75.79
C GLU A 134 7.73 20.93 74.99
N GLY A 135 6.64 20.24 74.63
CA GLY A 135 5.49 20.81 73.92
C GLY A 135 5.61 20.84 72.39
N ASN A 136 6.66 20.24 71.81
CA ASN A 136 6.86 20.10 70.37
C ASN A 136 6.16 18.85 69.84
N TYR A 137 5.67 18.88 68.61
CA TYR A 137 5.08 17.69 67.99
C TYR A 137 6.17 16.69 67.59
N ILE A 138 6.06 15.45 68.06
CA ILE A 138 7.02 14.35 67.81
C ILE A 138 7.21 14.10 66.30
N TRP A 139 6.19 14.38 65.50
CA TRP A 139 6.26 14.46 64.05
C TRP A 139 5.16 15.40 63.55
N GLU A 140 5.36 16.00 62.39
CA GLU A 140 4.36 16.79 61.67
C GLU A 140 4.55 16.53 60.18
N ARG A 141 3.44 16.41 59.44
CA ARG A 141 3.44 16.28 57.99
C ARG A 141 2.35 17.17 57.38
N PRO A 142 2.62 17.88 56.28
CA PRO A 142 1.60 18.62 55.54
C PRO A 142 0.69 17.67 54.76
N LEU A 143 -0.40 18.19 54.18
CA LEU A 143 -1.16 17.49 53.14
C LEU A 143 -0.21 17.02 52.04
N THR A 144 -0.24 15.73 51.71
CA THR A 144 0.63 15.13 50.70
C THR A 144 -0.23 14.39 49.68
N ALA A 145 0.12 14.49 48.40
CA ALA A 145 -0.51 13.73 47.33
C ALA A 145 0.56 12.94 46.57
N ILE A 146 0.24 11.71 46.16
CA ILE A 146 1.12 10.82 45.40
C ILE A 146 0.34 10.37 44.16
N LEU A 147 0.90 10.59 42.98
CA LEU A 147 0.37 10.09 41.71
C LEU A 147 1.35 9.08 41.12
N ASP A 148 0.91 7.83 40.97
CA ASP A 148 1.56 6.85 40.12
C ASP A 148 0.66 6.63 38.90
N ASN A 149 1.10 7.05 37.71
CA ASN A 149 0.38 6.81 36.45
C ASN A 149 1.10 5.80 35.53
N SER A 150 2.13 5.12 36.04
CA SER A 150 3.08 4.33 35.24
C SER A 150 2.46 3.13 34.53
N GLU A 151 1.38 2.57 35.08
CA GLU A 151 0.64 1.45 34.51
C GLU A 151 -0.81 1.80 34.15
N CYS A 152 -1.16 3.09 34.13
CA CYS A 152 -2.51 3.50 33.73
C CYS A 152 -2.76 3.18 32.26
N THR A 153 -3.88 2.54 31.99
CA THR A 153 -4.39 2.37 30.64
C THR A 153 -4.71 3.77 30.13
N PRO A 154 -4.23 4.18 28.94
CA PRO A 154 -4.58 5.47 28.38
C PRO A 154 -6.10 5.61 28.32
N VAL A 155 -6.64 6.75 28.77
CA VAL A 155 -8.06 7.06 28.54
C VAL A 155 -8.19 7.42 27.07
N VAL A 156 -8.61 6.45 26.27
CA VAL A 156 -8.87 6.64 24.85
C VAL A 156 -10.35 6.93 24.69
N GLN A 157 -10.69 8.02 24.02
CA GLN A 157 -12.08 8.31 23.66
C GLN A 157 -12.67 7.10 22.92
N LYS A 158 -13.71 6.47 23.46
CA LYS A 158 -14.37 5.34 22.79
C LYS A 158 -15.15 5.85 21.56
N PRO A 159 -15.10 5.17 20.39
CA PRO A 159 -15.96 5.52 19.27
C PRO A 159 -17.44 5.35 19.66
N SER A 160 -18.30 6.21 19.11
CA SER A 160 -19.76 6.17 19.30
C SER A 160 -20.50 5.75 18.03
N ILE A 161 -19.85 5.87 16.86
CA ILE A 161 -20.39 5.53 15.54
C ILE A 161 -19.58 4.37 14.98
N PHE A 162 -20.20 3.20 14.85
CA PHE A 162 -19.53 2.00 14.34
C PHE A 162 -19.94 1.70 12.90
N PHE A 163 -18.95 1.45 12.04
CA PHE A 163 -19.17 1.09 10.65
C PHE A 163 -19.80 -0.30 10.49
N ASN A 164 -19.22 -1.30 11.16
CA ASN A 164 -19.65 -2.67 11.12
C ASN A 164 -20.49 -3.01 12.36
N ASN A 165 -21.81 -2.98 12.16
CA ASN A 165 -22.83 -3.39 13.14
C ASN A 165 -23.49 -4.72 12.77
N ASN A 166 -22.84 -5.53 11.93
CA ASN A 166 -23.39 -6.82 11.53
C ASN A 166 -23.56 -7.73 12.76
N GLN A 167 -24.55 -8.62 12.68
CA GLN A 167 -24.77 -9.61 13.72
C GLN A 167 -23.56 -10.54 13.85
N LEU A 168 -23.23 -10.87 15.10
CA LEU A 168 -22.11 -11.73 15.42
C LEU A 168 -22.44 -13.18 15.02
N GLU A 169 -21.62 -13.79 14.18
CA GLU A 169 -21.68 -15.22 13.89
C GLU A 169 -20.53 -15.94 14.58
N ASN A 170 -20.84 -17.02 15.31
CA ASN A 170 -19.80 -17.83 15.94
C ASN A 170 -18.97 -18.57 14.88
N MET A 171 -17.66 -18.36 14.91
CA MET A 171 -16.70 -19.00 14.00
C MET A 171 -15.82 -20.03 14.71
N LEU A 172 -15.90 -20.13 16.04
CA LEU A 172 -15.06 -20.98 16.87
C LEU A 172 -15.73 -22.33 17.20
N THR A 173 -14.90 -23.33 17.44
CA THR A 173 -15.28 -24.60 18.04
C THR A 173 -14.67 -24.71 19.44
N GLY A 174 -15.49 -24.83 20.49
CA GLY A 174 -15.02 -24.95 21.87
C GLY A 174 -16.03 -24.40 22.88
N GLU A 175 -15.53 -24.02 24.06
CA GLU A 175 -16.31 -23.38 25.12
C GLU A 175 -16.44 -21.87 24.94
N LEU A 176 -15.53 -21.25 24.17
CA LEU A 176 -15.64 -19.87 23.74
C LEU A 176 -16.24 -19.80 22.34
N ASN A 177 -17.27 -18.96 22.22
CA ASN A 177 -17.89 -18.60 20.96
C ASN A 177 -17.57 -17.15 20.62
N GLY A 178 -17.48 -16.84 19.33
CA GLY A 178 -17.34 -15.48 18.85
C GLY A 178 -16.95 -15.39 17.38
N ALA A 179 -16.94 -14.17 16.86
CA ALA A 179 -16.50 -13.89 15.50
C ALA A 179 -15.02 -13.53 15.47
N VAL A 180 -14.37 -13.89 14.36
CA VAL A 180 -12.98 -13.56 14.11
C VAL A 180 -12.87 -12.82 12.77
N LEU A 181 -12.17 -11.70 12.79
CA LEU A 181 -11.79 -10.96 11.59
C LEU A 181 -10.27 -10.91 11.50
N PHE A 182 -9.75 -10.79 10.29
CA PHE A 182 -8.35 -10.52 10.03
C PHE A 182 -8.21 -9.21 9.26
N ALA A 183 -7.08 -8.52 9.40
CA ALA A 183 -6.71 -7.41 8.54
C ALA A 183 -5.33 -7.63 7.93
N GLN A 184 -5.26 -7.48 6.61
CA GLN A 184 -4.05 -7.34 5.81
C GLN A 184 -4.22 -6.10 4.93
N ALA A 185 -4.20 -6.21 3.60
CA ALA A 185 -4.60 -5.09 2.74
C ALA A 185 -6.07 -4.68 2.99
N HIS A 186 -6.93 -5.67 3.23
CA HIS A 186 -8.34 -5.50 3.61
C HIS A 186 -8.64 -6.16 4.96
N ILE A 187 -9.72 -5.71 5.61
CA ILE A 187 -10.38 -6.47 6.65
C ILE A 187 -11.24 -7.58 6.01
N VAL A 188 -11.03 -8.81 6.47
CA VAL A 188 -11.71 -10.01 5.98
C VAL A 188 -12.25 -10.86 7.14
N PRO A 189 -13.46 -11.44 7.03
CA PRO A 189 -13.94 -12.40 8.02
C PRO A 189 -13.16 -13.70 7.94
N ALA A 190 -12.99 -14.39 9.07
CA ALA A 190 -12.27 -15.67 9.10
C ALA A 190 -12.98 -16.79 8.32
N LYS A 191 -14.31 -16.69 8.19
CA LYS A 191 -15.17 -17.60 7.42
C LYS A 191 -16.11 -16.78 6.53
N PRO A 192 -15.64 -16.28 5.37
CA PRO A 192 -16.48 -15.55 4.43
C PRO A 192 -17.56 -16.46 3.83
N ALA A 193 -18.63 -15.85 3.30
CA ALA A 193 -19.62 -16.57 2.50
C ALA A 193 -18.94 -17.16 1.24
N SER A 194 -19.28 -18.40 0.88
CA SER A 194 -18.55 -19.16 -0.15
C SER A 194 -18.69 -18.60 -1.58
N ASP A 195 -19.73 -17.80 -1.83
CA ASP A 195 -20.01 -17.14 -3.09
C ASP A 195 -19.43 -15.71 -3.18
N GLU A 196 -19.02 -15.11 -2.06
CA GLU A 196 -18.44 -13.77 -2.04
C GLU A 196 -17.04 -13.76 -2.67
N LYS A 197 -16.81 -12.83 -3.60
CA LYS A 197 -15.48 -12.58 -4.18
C LYS A 197 -14.71 -11.63 -3.28
N ARG A 198 -13.80 -12.17 -2.47
CA ARG A 198 -12.95 -11.43 -1.55
C ARG A 198 -11.58 -12.10 -1.43
N MET A 199 -10.54 -11.34 -1.15
CA MET A 199 -9.23 -11.89 -0.82
C MET A 199 -9.27 -12.81 0.42
N HIS A 200 -8.44 -13.83 0.43
CA HIS A 200 -8.06 -14.60 1.62
C HIS A 200 -6.71 -14.10 2.17
N LEU A 201 -6.21 -14.70 3.25
CA LEU A 201 -4.94 -14.27 3.84
C LEU A 201 -3.76 -14.59 2.93
N VAL A 202 -2.89 -13.62 2.70
CA VAL A 202 -1.59 -13.79 2.05
C VAL A 202 -0.61 -14.36 3.07
N ALA A 203 0.14 -15.41 2.71
CA ALA A 203 1.18 -15.96 3.59
C ALA A 203 2.33 -14.97 3.79
N GLU A 204 3.06 -15.11 4.89
CA GLU A 204 4.24 -14.29 5.20
C GLU A 204 3.97 -12.76 5.20
N ARG A 205 2.74 -12.37 5.54
CA ARG A 205 2.36 -10.98 5.74
C ARG A 205 1.83 -10.75 7.16
N ASN A 206 2.29 -9.67 7.79
CA ASN A 206 1.76 -9.23 9.08
C ASN A 206 0.24 -9.14 9.02
N THR A 207 -0.42 -9.70 10.03
CA THR A 207 -1.88 -9.84 10.03
C THR A 207 -2.43 -9.46 11.38
N LYS A 208 -3.30 -8.44 11.43
CA LYS A 208 -4.07 -8.19 12.64
C LYS A 208 -5.17 -9.24 12.76
N VAL A 209 -5.24 -9.92 13.89
CA VAL A 209 -6.38 -10.77 14.26
C VAL A 209 -7.27 -10.01 15.23
N MET A 210 -8.57 -10.04 14.99
CA MET A 210 -9.59 -9.40 15.82
C MET A 210 -10.60 -10.45 16.27
N PHE A 211 -10.84 -10.55 17.57
CA PHE A 211 -11.76 -11.52 18.18
C PHE A 211 -12.82 -10.79 18.99
N LYS A 212 -14.09 -11.03 18.64
CA LYS A 212 -15.24 -10.55 19.41
C LYS A 212 -15.97 -11.74 20.03
N PRO A 213 -15.93 -11.90 21.36
CA PRO A 213 -16.67 -12.98 22.01
C PRO A 213 -18.18 -12.73 21.95
N GLU A 214 -18.96 -13.80 21.94
CA GLU A 214 -20.43 -13.73 21.99
C GLU A 214 -20.94 -13.09 23.29
N VAL A 215 -20.26 -13.39 24.39
CA VAL A 215 -20.46 -12.76 25.70
C VAL A 215 -19.25 -11.88 25.97
N ALA A 216 -19.49 -10.58 26.17
CA ALA A 216 -18.43 -9.63 26.48
C ALA A 216 -17.61 -10.08 27.71
N PHE A 217 -16.30 -9.97 27.60
CA PHE A 217 -15.40 -10.21 28.72
C PHE A 217 -15.29 -8.97 29.59
N GLU A 218 -14.84 -9.15 30.84
CA GLU A 218 -14.51 -8.03 31.72
C GLU A 218 -13.40 -7.17 31.09
N PRO A 219 -13.41 -5.83 31.25
CA PRO A 219 -12.49 -4.91 30.56
C PRO A 219 -10.99 -5.24 30.69
N ARG A 220 -10.56 -5.81 31.83
CA ARG A 220 -9.16 -6.24 32.07
C ARG A 220 -8.94 -7.75 32.03
N SER A 221 -9.84 -8.46 31.39
CA SER A 221 -9.67 -9.88 31.12
C SER A 221 -8.39 -10.14 30.34
N GLN A 222 -7.58 -11.09 30.80
CA GLN A 222 -6.51 -11.60 29.95
C GLN A 222 -7.14 -12.44 28.84
N VAL A 223 -6.96 -12.00 27.60
CA VAL A 223 -7.37 -12.72 26.40
C VAL A 223 -6.12 -13.08 25.64
N THR A 224 -5.97 -14.36 25.32
CA THR A 224 -4.79 -14.85 24.59
C THR A 224 -5.20 -15.46 23.27
N VAL A 225 -4.35 -15.32 22.26
CA VAL A 225 -4.41 -16.06 21.01
C VAL A 225 -3.15 -16.88 20.84
N THR A 226 -3.30 -18.18 20.68
CA THR A 226 -2.21 -19.12 20.42
C THR A 226 -2.29 -19.61 18.98
N ALA A 227 -1.21 -19.45 18.22
CA ALA A 227 -1.10 -19.92 16.85
C ALA A 227 -0.47 -21.32 16.80
N LYS A 228 -1.02 -22.18 15.93
CA LYS A 228 -0.53 -23.54 15.68
C LYS A 228 -0.40 -23.80 14.18
N ASN A 229 0.62 -24.56 13.79
CA ASN A 229 0.79 -24.98 12.40
C ASN A 229 -0.14 -26.16 12.04
N ARG A 230 0.00 -26.67 10.80
CA ARG A 230 -0.77 -27.80 10.26
C ARG A 230 -0.62 -29.08 11.10
N GLN A 231 0.56 -29.29 11.71
CA GLN A 231 0.87 -30.44 12.56
C GLN A 231 0.35 -30.28 14.00
N GLY A 232 -0.20 -29.11 14.35
CA GLY A 232 -0.68 -28.77 15.69
C GLY A 232 0.40 -28.29 16.65
N GLU A 233 1.62 -28.05 16.15
CA GLU A 233 2.73 -27.49 16.94
C GLU A 233 2.48 -26.01 17.19
N VAL A 234 2.77 -25.54 18.40
CA VAL A 234 2.57 -24.15 18.80
C VAL A 234 3.67 -23.28 18.19
N LEU A 235 3.27 -22.29 17.39
CA LEU A 235 4.17 -21.28 16.82
C LEU A 235 4.45 -20.15 17.83
N GLY A 236 3.45 -19.84 18.66
CA GLY A 236 3.57 -18.88 19.76
C GLY A 236 2.21 -18.48 20.32
N SER A 237 2.21 -17.61 21.33
CA SER A 237 1.01 -17.07 21.96
C SER A 237 1.18 -15.57 22.21
N LEU A 238 0.10 -14.81 22.04
CA LEU A 238 0.06 -13.37 22.24
C LEU A 238 -1.08 -13.00 23.19
N ASP A 239 -0.84 -12.01 24.04
CA ASP A 239 -1.90 -11.30 24.74
C ASP A 239 -2.61 -10.36 23.76
N MET A 240 -3.94 -10.38 23.76
CA MET A 240 -4.76 -9.52 22.93
C MET A 240 -5.04 -8.20 23.65
N ARG A 241 -4.96 -7.10 22.90
CA ARG A 241 -5.36 -5.76 23.35
C ARG A 241 -6.87 -5.67 23.48
N ALA A 242 -7.32 -4.95 24.50
CA ALA A 242 -8.73 -4.73 24.79
C ALA A 242 -9.45 -3.93 23.68
N PRO A 243 -10.79 -4.04 23.55
CA PRO A 243 -11.56 -3.42 22.47
C PRO A 243 -11.37 -1.90 22.31
N GLU A 244 -11.14 -1.17 23.39
CA GLU A 244 -10.91 0.27 23.40
C GLU A 244 -9.59 0.69 22.73
N LEU A 245 -8.63 -0.25 22.65
CA LEU A 245 -7.33 -0.11 22.01
C LEU A 245 -7.31 -0.63 20.56
N LEU A 246 -8.48 -1.00 20.02
CA LEU A 246 -8.57 -1.36 18.61
C LEU A 246 -8.12 -0.17 17.74
N ALA A 247 -7.37 -0.49 16.68
CA ALA A 247 -6.88 0.47 15.70
C ALA A 247 -7.99 1.45 15.26
N ARG A 248 -7.64 2.74 15.22
CA ARG A 248 -8.56 3.81 14.83
C ARG A 248 -8.49 4.04 13.33
N ASN A 249 -9.46 4.78 12.79
CA ASN A 249 -9.41 5.16 11.39
C ASN A 249 -8.27 6.18 11.16
N VAL A 250 -7.83 6.29 9.91
CA VAL A 250 -6.68 7.10 9.48
C VAL A 250 -6.80 8.61 9.78
N LEU A 251 -8.02 9.10 10.03
CA LEU A 251 -8.29 10.49 10.42
C LEU A 251 -8.65 10.65 11.91
N ALA A 252 -8.59 9.60 12.72
CA ALA A 252 -8.66 9.79 14.16
C ALA A 252 -7.40 10.50 14.68
N MET A 253 -7.58 11.43 15.62
CA MET A 253 -6.48 12.16 16.25
C MET A 253 -6.21 11.57 17.63
N PRO A 254 -5.10 10.85 17.85
CA PRO A 254 -4.81 10.18 19.12
C PRO A 254 -4.66 11.14 20.31
N GLU A 255 -4.39 12.43 20.05
CA GLU A 255 -4.26 13.47 21.06
C GLU A 255 -5.60 13.87 21.71
N MET A 256 -6.74 13.50 21.10
CA MET A 256 -8.08 13.81 21.61
C MET A 256 -8.53 12.77 22.62
N SER A 257 -8.68 13.19 23.89
CA SER A 257 -9.31 12.40 24.94
C SER A 257 -10.83 12.58 25.00
N THR A 258 -11.37 13.59 24.30
CA THR A 258 -12.81 13.90 24.20
C THR A 258 -13.11 14.66 22.91
N THR A 259 -14.32 14.55 22.38
CA THR A 259 -14.84 15.40 21.28
C THR A 259 -15.65 16.59 21.77
N ASP A 260 -15.86 16.76 23.07
CA ASP A 260 -16.51 17.95 23.65
C ASP A 260 -15.51 19.13 23.73
N ILE A 261 -15.06 19.62 22.57
CA ILE A 261 -14.12 20.74 22.47
C ILE A 261 -14.89 22.02 22.14
N ASP A 262 -14.70 23.05 22.97
CA ASP A 262 -15.29 24.36 22.73
C ASP A 262 -14.47 25.17 21.71
N PHE A 263 -15.06 25.38 20.53
CA PHE A 263 -14.53 26.24 19.46
C PHE A 263 -14.97 27.70 19.59
N SER A 264 -15.73 28.06 20.63
CA SER A 264 -16.02 29.45 20.93
C SER A 264 -14.75 30.19 21.39
N TYR A 265 -14.77 31.51 21.22
CA TYR A 265 -13.66 32.37 21.62
C TYR A 265 -14.18 33.73 22.07
N ASP A 266 -13.47 34.34 23.02
CA ASP A 266 -13.75 35.70 23.48
C ASP A 266 -13.19 36.71 22.49
N GLU A 267 -14.06 37.50 21.86
CA GLU A 267 -13.65 38.56 20.93
C GLU A 267 -12.75 39.62 21.59
N ALA A 268 -12.89 39.85 22.90
CA ALA A 268 -12.08 40.83 23.63
C ALA A 268 -10.62 40.36 23.85
N ALA A 269 -10.38 39.05 23.78
CA ALA A 269 -9.06 38.44 23.97
C ALA A 269 -8.25 38.30 22.67
N ILE A 270 -8.82 38.68 21.52
CA ILE A 270 -8.20 38.50 20.21
C ILE A 270 -6.97 39.40 20.05
N PHE A 271 -5.82 38.77 19.79
CA PHE A 271 -4.65 39.43 19.22
C PHE A 271 -4.67 39.33 17.69
N ALA A 272 -4.72 40.48 17.01
CA ALA A 272 -4.76 40.54 15.54
C ALA A 272 -3.35 40.59 14.94
N VAL A 273 -2.94 39.52 14.25
CA VAL A 273 -1.66 39.46 13.53
C VAL A 273 -1.72 40.35 12.30
N ARG A 274 -0.73 41.23 12.15
CA ARG A 274 -0.65 42.18 11.02
C ARG A 274 0.19 41.68 9.86
N GLU A 275 1.19 40.84 10.12
CA GLU A 275 2.02 40.26 9.08
C GLU A 275 1.44 38.91 8.63
N VAL A 276 1.26 38.72 7.33
CA VAL A 276 0.72 37.46 6.79
C VAL A 276 1.85 36.48 6.57
N SER A 277 2.29 35.81 7.64
CA SER A 277 3.31 34.77 7.58
C SER A 277 3.10 33.72 8.68
N SER A 278 3.51 32.47 8.43
CA SER A 278 3.49 31.42 9.46
C SER A 278 4.31 31.81 10.70
N ALA A 279 5.44 32.49 10.49
CA ALA A 279 6.32 32.95 11.57
C ALA A 279 5.64 34.00 12.47
N ALA A 280 4.91 34.95 11.88
CA ALA A 280 4.18 35.96 12.64
C ALA A 280 3.01 35.35 13.45
N ILE A 281 2.36 34.31 12.92
CA ILE A 281 1.31 33.57 13.63
C ILE A 281 1.91 32.80 14.82
N SER A 282 3.01 32.06 14.62
CA SER A 282 3.69 31.32 15.70
C SER A 282 4.19 32.27 16.80
N ALA A 283 4.83 33.39 16.43
CA ALA A 283 5.28 34.39 17.40
C ALA A 283 4.12 34.99 18.22
N ALA A 284 2.98 35.25 17.57
CA ALA A 284 1.79 35.74 18.28
C ALA A 284 1.20 34.70 19.23
N LEU A 285 1.18 33.41 18.84
CA LEU A 285 0.66 32.33 19.67
C LEU A 285 1.54 32.04 20.90
N ALA A 286 2.83 32.36 20.85
CA ALA A 286 3.71 32.27 22.02
C ALA A 286 3.29 33.23 23.15
N GLU A 287 2.71 34.38 22.82
CA GLU A 287 2.36 35.44 23.80
C GLU A 287 0.85 35.56 24.06
N HIS A 288 0.02 35.02 23.18
CA HIS A 288 -1.44 35.20 23.23
C HIS A 288 -2.19 33.88 23.04
N ASP A 289 -3.33 33.73 23.71
CA ASP A 289 -4.14 32.51 23.66
C ASP A 289 -5.15 32.49 22.52
N VAL A 290 -5.58 33.68 22.03
CA VAL A 290 -6.49 33.81 20.90
C VAL A 290 -5.85 34.72 19.86
N VAL A 291 -5.45 34.14 18.73
CA VAL A 291 -4.75 34.84 17.66
C VAL A 291 -5.59 34.84 16.39
N LYS A 292 -5.72 35.99 15.73
CA LYS A 292 -6.51 36.12 14.51
C LYS A 292 -5.70 36.72 13.36
N LEU A 293 -5.80 36.10 12.19
CA LEU A 293 -5.30 36.62 10.93
C LEU A 293 -6.49 36.99 10.01
N ASN A 294 -6.45 38.19 9.45
CA ASN A 294 -7.37 38.63 8.41
C ASN A 294 -6.63 38.76 7.09
N THR A 295 -7.19 38.23 6.00
CA THR A 295 -6.65 38.45 4.63
C THR A 295 -7.64 39.21 3.75
N TRP A 296 -7.11 39.98 2.79
CA TRP A 296 -7.88 40.70 1.78
C TRP A 296 -7.05 40.89 0.50
N ASN A 297 -7.63 41.49 -0.53
CA ASN A 297 -6.92 41.75 -1.79
C ASN A 297 -5.71 42.67 -1.57
N GLY A 298 -4.51 42.18 -1.88
CA GLY A 298 -3.25 42.87 -1.58
C GLY A 298 -2.64 42.56 -0.21
N HIS A 299 -3.29 41.71 0.59
CA HIS A 299 -2.81 41.25 1.90
C HIS A 299 -3.16 39.77 2.09
N TRP A 300 -2.39 38.91 1.43
CA TRP A 300 -2.67 37.49 1.29
C TRP A 300 -1.40 36.71 0.94
N ILE A 301 -1.36 35.44 1.36
CA ILE A 301 -0.40 34.43 0.94
C ILE A 301 -1.18 33.13 0.70
N ARG A 302 -0.69 32.34 -0.25
CA ARG A 302 -1.30 31.06 -0.63
C ARG A 302 -1.23 30.02 0.47
N ASP A 303 -0.06 29.83 1.09
CA ASP A 303 0.19 28.70 1.97
C ASP A 303 0.62 29.18 3.36
N ILE A 304 -0.10 28.74 4.39
CA ILE A 304 0.19 29.00 5.81
C ILE A 304 0.34 27.66 6.51
N ALA A 305 1.31 27.57 7.43
CA ALA A 305 1.51 26.39 8.25
C ALA A 305 1.41 26.78 9.73
N LEU A 306 0.58 26.06 10.48
CA LEU A 306 0.57 26.14 11.93
C LEU A 306 1.63 25.22 12.50
N GLU A 307 2.26 25.64 13.58
CA GLU A 307 3.25 24.85 14.30
C GLU A 307 2.58 23.62 14.93
N GLN A 308 3.19 22.45 14.72
CA GLN A 308 2.65 21.15 15.14
C GLN A 308 3.55 20.55 16.23
N ASN A 309 3.01 19.61 17.03
CA ASN A 309 3.75 18.88 18.07
C ASN A 309 4.35 19.77 19.16
N ASN A 310 3.70 20.90 19.47
CA ASN A 310 4.11 21.80 20.54
C ASN A 310 3.06 21.84 21.66
N PRO A 311 3.26 21.11 22.77
CA PRO A 311 2.34 21.10 23.90
C PRO A 311 2.12 22.46 24.58
N GLU A 312 3.03 23.43 24.42
CA GLU A 312 2.85 24.80 24.94
C GLU A 312 1.70 25.54 24.24
N LEU A 313 1.29 25.06 23.07
CA LEU A 313 0.13 25.60 22.36
C LEU A 313 -1.20 25.07 22.89
N ASN A 314 -1.21 24.13 23.85
CA ASN A 314 -2.43 23.52 24.34
C ASN A 314 -3.45 24.57 24.84
N GLY A 315 -4.69 24.46 24.37
CA GLY A 315 -5.79 25.37 24.69
C GLY A 315 -5.83 26.65 23.85
N LYS A 316 -4.79 26.95 23.06
CA LYS A 316 -4.76 28.15 22.20
C LYS A 316 -5.71 28.02 21.00
N THR A 317 -6.16 29.18 20.51
CA THR A 317 -7.08 29.31 19.38
C THR A 317 -6.45 30.18 18.29
N PHE A 318 -6.45 29.67 17.06
CA PHE A 318 -6.10 30.45 15.87
C PHE A 318 -7.32 30.65 14.97
N ILE A 319 -7.58 31.89 14.57
CA ILE A 319 -8.72 32.27 13.76
C ILE A 319 -8.22 32.82 12.43
N PHE A 320 -8.65 32.21 11.33
CA PHE A 320 -8.38 32.71 9.99
C PHE A 320 -9.67 33.24 9.37
N GLN A 321 -9.73 34.54 9.11
CA GLN A 321 -10.83 35.16 8.37
C GLN A 321 -10.35 35.69 7.01
N SER A 322 -10.97 35.25 5.91
CA SER A 322 -10.58 35.67 4.57
C SER A 322 -11.64 36.53 3.90
N SER A 323 -11.21 37.67 3.35
CA SER A 323 -11.94 38.46 2.36
C SER A 323 -11.14 38.61 1.05
N ALA A 324 -10.05 37.85 0.90
CA ALA A 324 -9.21 37.83 -0.29
C ALA A 324 -9.92 37.11 -1.44
N GLY A 325 -9.70 37.58 -2.68
CA GLY A 325 -10.23 36.94 -3.88
C GLY A 325 -9.57 35.60 -4.22
N TYR A 326 -8.38 35.33 -3.67
CA TYR A 326 -7.66 34.07 -3.82
C TYR A 326 -7.82 33.19 -2.56
N ASN A 327 -7.86 31.88 -2.75
CA ASN A 327 -7.92 30.91 -1.65
C ASN A 327 -6.57 30.80 -0.94
N SER A 328 -6.57 30.63 0.38
CA SER A 328 -5.38 30.23 1.14
C SER A 328 -5.50 28.76 1.56
N ASN A 329 -4.38 28.11 1.82
CA ASN A 329 -4.28 26.75 2.35
C ASN A 329 -3.60 26.82 3.71
N VAL A 330 -4.22 26.24 4.73
CA VAL A 330 -3.64 26.15 6.08
C VAL A 330 -3.30 24.69 6.37
N SER A 331 -2.01 24.37 6.44
CA SER A 331 -1.54 23.07 6.94
C SER A 331 -1.53 23.10 8.46
N TYR A 332 -2.35 22.27 9.10
CA TYR A 332 -2.63 22.39 10.53
C TYR A 332 -2.30 21.11 11.33
N TYR A 333 -2.40 19.93 10.72
CA TYR A 333 -2.13 18.67 11.41
C TYR A 333 -1.66 17.59 10.44
N GLN A 334 -0.43 17.10 10.58
CA GLN A 334 0.18 16.09 9.70
C GLN A 334 -0.03 16.45 8.21
N ASP A 335 -0.63 15.55 7.41
CA ASP A 335 -0.96 15.75 6.00
C ASP A 335 -2.32 16.46 5.75
N ARG A 336 -2.95 17.01 6.80
CA ARG A 336 -4.22 17.75 6.68
C ARG A 336 -3.98 19.21 6.34
N THR A 337 -4.77 19.68 5.39
CA THR A 337 -4.79 21.07 4.95
C THR A 337 -6.24 21.52 4.80
N ARG A 338 -6.53 22.73 5.27
CA ARG A 338 -7.84 23.37 5.08
C ARG A 338 -7.72 24.48 4.03
N THR A 339 -8.50 24.38 2.96
CA THR A 339 -8.67 25.50 2.02
C THR A 339 -9.57 26.55 2.67
N ILE A 340 -9.05 27.77 2.82
CA ILE A 340 -9.76 28.96 3.27
C ILE A 340 -10.20 29.74 2.04
N VAL A 341 -11.50 29.92 1.87
CA VAL A 341 -12.10 30.59 0.71
C VAL A 341 -12.60 31.99 1.10
N ASN A 342 -12.90 32.81 0.09
CA ASN A 342 -13.44 34.15 0.33
C ASN A 342 -14.72 34.10 1.18
N GLY A 343 -14.80 34.93 2.22
CA GLY A 343 -15.98 35.10 3.05
C GLY A 343 -16.08 34.11 4.21
N THR A 344 -15.11 33.22 4.40
CA THR A 344 -15.10 32.26 5.51
C THR A 344 -14.27 32.73 6.70
N THR A 345 -14.73 32.34 7.88
CA THR A 345 -13.94 32.34 9.12
C THR A 345 -13.74 30.89 9.53
N THR A 346 -12.51 30.50 9.82
CA THR A 346 -12.15 29.16 10.29
C THR A 346 -11.43 29.27 11.62
N VAL A 347 -11.86 28.44 12.58
CA VAL A 347 -11.32 28.43 13.94
C VAL A 347 -10.58 27.11 14.13
N PHE A 348 -9.29 27.21 14.44
CA PHE A 348 -8.44 26.09 14.80
C PHE A 348 -8.25 26.13 16.32
N LYS A 349 -8.46 25.01 16.99
CA LYS A 349 -8.17 24.84 18.42
C LYS A 349 -6.95 23.95 18.56
N ASN A 350 -6.04 24.26 19.47
CA ASN A 350 -4.93 23.37 19.77
C ASN A 350 -5.25 22.55 21.03
N VAL A 351 -5.11 21.23 20.93
CA VAL A 351 -5.29 20.28 22.03
C VAL A 351 -4.07 19.40 22.08
N ASN A 352 -3.34 19.46 23.20
CA ASN A 352 -2.12 18.70 23.46
C ASN A 352 -1.07 18.80 22.33
N GLY A 353 -0.96 19.97 21.68
CA GLY A 353 0.00 20.22 20.59
C GLY A 353 -0.50 19.87 19.19
N ALA A 354 -1.73 19.36 19.05
CA ALA A 354 -2.38 19.11 17.76
C ALA A 354 -3.44 20.18 17.47
N TRP A 355 -3.39 20.80 16.29
CA TRP A 355 -4.47 21.66 15.82
C TRP A 355 -5.62 20.83 15.27
N VAL A 356 -6.83 21.18 15.67
CA VAL A 356 -8.07 20.49 15.30
C VAL A 356 -9.12 21.49 14.82
N LEU A 357 -9.93 21.07 13.86
CA LEU A 357 -11.17 21.74 13.44
C LEU A 357 -12.38 21.00 14.01
N GLU A 358 -13.50 21.69 14.15
CA GLU A 358 -14.77 21.06 14.59
C GLU A 358 -15.15 19.88 13.68
N ASP A 359 -14.97 20.03 12.36
CA ASP A 359 -15.21 18.99 11.35
C ASP A 359 -14.32 17.73 11.52
N ASP A 360 -13.17 17.82 12.20
CA ASP A 360 -12.26 16.69 12.40
C ASP A 360 -12.74 15.73 13.48
N LEU A 361 -13.52 16.22 14.45
CA LEU A 361 -13.88 15.51 15.67
C LEU A 361 -14.72 14.25 15.42
N ILE A 362 -15.54 14.28 14.37
CA ILE A 362 -16.35 13.12 13.97
C ILE A 362 -15.49 11.88 13.68
N PHE A 363 -14.24 12.04 13.22
CA PHE A 363 -13.37 10.90 12.94
C PHE A 363 -12.85 10.23 14.21
N ASN A 364 -12.84 10.90 15.36
CA ASN A 364 -12.56 10.24 16.63
C ASN A 364 -13.76 9.41 17.12
N GLU A 365 -14.97 9.77 16.71
CA GLU A 365 -16.21 9.06 17.03
C GLU A 365 -16.46 7.84 16.14
N ILE A 366 -15.82 7.78 14.97
CA ILE A 366 -15.97 6.70 14.00
C ILE A 366 -14.99 5.55 14.27
N GLY A 367 -15.54 4.38 14.62
CA GLY A 367 -14.81 3.13 14.77
C GLY A 367 -15.20 2.10 13.72
N TYR A 368 -14.32 1.13 13.45
CA TYR A 368 -14.66 0.03 12.54
C TYR A 368 -15.76 -0.87 13.13
N ALA A 369 -15.57 -1.38 14.35
CA ALA A 369 -16.54 -2.23 15.06
C ALA A 369 -16.30 -2.17 16.58
N ASP A 370 -17.34 -2.42 17.38
CA ASP A 370 -17.23 -2.47 18.85
C ASP A 370 -16.95 -3.90 19.37
N GLY A 371 -16.24 -4.00 20.50
CA GLY A 371 -16.08 -5.25 21.26
C GLY A 371 -15.04 -6.25 20.72
N TYR A 372 -14.18 -5.84 19.79
CA TYR A 372 -13.12 -6.70 19.23
C TYR A 372 -11.80 -6.54 19.98
N TRP A 373 -11.37 -7.60 20.66
CA TRP A 373 -9.99 -7.74 21.11
C TRP A 373 -9.08 -7.89 19.90
N SER A 374 -7.84 -7.41 19.96
CA SER A 374 -6.93 -7.48 18.80
C SER A 374 -5.49 -7.85 19.14
N ALA A 375 -4.83 -8.55 18.23
CA ALA A 375 -3.39 -8.83 18.29
C ALA A 375 -2.80 -8.82 16.88
N GLU A 376 -1.49 -8.66 16.77
CA GLU A 376 -0.77 -8.72 15.49
C GLU A 376 0.00 -10.02 15.40
N LEU A 377 -0.44 -10.90 14.50
CA LEU A 377 0.24 -12.15 14.23
C LEU A 377 1.53 -11.86 13.43
N PRO A 378 2.70 -12.32 13.92
CA PRO A 378 3.95 -12.24 13.17
C PRO A 378 3.80 -12.91 11.81
N LYS A 379 4.33 -12.28 10.75
CA LYS A 379 4.23 -12.79 9.38
C LYS A 379 4.68 -14.24 9.23
N GLU A 380 5.68 -14.68 9.99
CA GLU A 380 6.24 -16.04 9.94
C GLU A 380 5.24 -17.12 10.39
N TRP A 381 4.17 -16.72 11.09
CA TRP A 381 3.11 -17.64 11.50
C TRP A 381 2.04 -17.83 10.41
N LEU A 382 1.99 -16.92 9.42
CA LEU A 382 0.98 -16.94 8.37
C LEU A 382 1.42 -17.90 7.26
N ALA A 383 1.06 -19.17 7.42
CA ALA A 383 1.24 -20.21 6.43
C ALA A 383 -0.02 -21.10 6.31
N ALA A 384 -0.12 -21.84 5.22
CA ALA A 384 -1.23 -22.78 5.00
C ALA A 384 -1.34 -23.81 6.14
N GLY A 385 -2.56 -24.04 6.61
CA GLY A 385 -2.84 -24.91 7.75
C GLY A 385 -2.72 -24.25 9.14
N LEU A 386 -2.56 -22.92 9.20
CA LEU A 386 -2.66 -22.15 10.44
C LEU A 386 -3.98 -22.41 11.18
N ASN A 387 -3.89 -22.64 12.48
CA ASN A 387 -5.01 -22.71 13.40
C ASN A 387 -4.78 -21.74 14.56
N LEU A 388 -5.86 -21.12 15.06
CA LEU A 388 -5.80 -20.21 16.20
C LEU A 388 -6.65 -20.75 17.34
N THR A 389 -6.14 -20.68 18.57
CA THR A 389 -6.91 -20.96 19.78
C THR A 389 -6.99 -19.68 20.61
N PHE A 390 -8.21 -19.21 20.87
CA PHE A 390 -8.48 -18.09 21.76
C PHE A 390 -8.78 -18.63 23.16
N ALA A 391 -8.29 -17.97 24.20
CA ALA A 391 -8.55 -18.34 25.57
C ALA A 391 -8.79 -17.14 26.48
N ASN A 392 -9.73 -17.31 27.42
CA ASN A 392 -10.04 -16.37 28.49
C ASN A 392 -10.58 -17.15 29.70
N ASN A 393 -10.07 -16.85 30.90
CA ASN A 393 -10.54 -17.44 32.17
C ASN A 393 -10.68 -18.97 32.15
N GLY A 394 -9.71 -19.67 31.55
CA GLY A 394 -9.67 -21.14 31.47
C GLY A 394 -10.58 -21.76 30.40
N LYS A 395 -11.44 -20.99 29.74
CA LYS A 395 -12.22 -21.42 28.58
C LYS A 395 -11.43 -21.19 27.30
N SER A 396 -11.66 -22.03 26.29
CA SER A 396 -11.00 -21.87 24.98
C SER A 396 -11.94 -22.14 23.81
N GLY A 397 -11.64 -21.52 22.67
CA GLY A 397 -12.32 -21.72 21.39
C GLY A 397 -11.31 -21.72 20.26
N SER A 398 -11.41 -22.69 19.36
CA SER A 398 -10.45 -22.86 18.25
C SER A 398 -11.07 -22.47 16.91
N LEU A 399 -10.32 -21.70 16.15
CA LEU A 399 -10.57 -21.39 14.74
C LEU A 399 -9.67 -22.27 13.88
N THR A 400 -10.30 -23.11 13.06
CA THR A 400 -9.63 -24.01 12.10
C THR A 400 -10.13 -23.74 10.69
N GLY A 401 -9.39 -24.24 9.69
CA GLY A 401 -9.76 -24.06 8.27
C GLY A 401 -9.55 -22.62 7.77
N ILE A 402 -8.59 -21.90 8.36
CA ILE A 402 -8.21 -20.57 7.92
C ILE A 402 -7.56 -20.68 6.53
N LYS A 403 -8.12 -20.03 5.51
CA LYS A 403 -7.52 -20.02 4.17
C LYS A 403 -6.35 -19.02 4.14
N VAL A 404 -5.14 -19.56 4.06
CA VAL A 404 -3.91 -18.81 3.80
C VAL A 404 -3.36 -19.25 2.44
N GLY A 405 -3.14 -18.27 1.58
CA GLY A 405 -2.68 -18.43 0.19
C GLY A 405 -1.17 -18.34 0.06
N ALA A 406 -0.70 -18.00 -1.14
CA ALA A 406 0.74 -17.90 -1.43
C ALA A 406 1.39 -16.68 -0.76
N PRO A 407 2.70 -16.72 -0.48
CA PRO A 407 3.48 -15.51 -0.21
C PRO A 407 3.73 -14.77 -1.53
N THR A 408 2.77 -13.96 -1.96
CA THR A 408 2.77 -13.27 -3.25
C THR A 408 3.83 -12.17 -3.33
N GLU A 409 4.52 -12.08 -4.46
CA GLU A 409 5.56 -11.06 -4.69
C GLU A 409 5.19 -10.12 -5.84
N LEU A 410 5.69 -8.87 -5.78
CA LEU A 410 5.67 -7.91 -6.89
C LEU A 410 7.07 -7.31 -7.06
N LEU A 411 7.65 -7.44 -8.25
CA LEU A 411 8.84 -6.70 -8.66
C LEU A 411 8.43 -5.57 -9.60
N LEU A 412 8.71 -4.33 -9.23
CA LEU A 412 8.35 -3.14 -9.99
C LEU A 412 9.61 -2.34 -10.34
N HIS A 413 10.00 -2.33 -11.60
CA HIS A 413 11.02 -1.41 -12.11
C HIS A 413 10.40 -0.05 -12.39
N THR A 414 11.20 1.01 -12.20
CA THR A 414 10.79 2.40 -12.44
C THR A 414 11.84 3.10 -13.29
N ILE A 415 11.45 3.71 -14.40
CA ILE A 415 12.34 4.45 -15.31
C ILE A 415 11.66 5.72 -15.86
N ASP A 416 12.39 6.83 -15.96
CA ASP A 416 11.92 8.07 -16.60
C ASP A 416 12.67 8.28 -17.92
N VAL A 417 11.94 8.40 -19.02
CA VAL A 417 12.50 8.36 -20.37
C VAL A 417 12.05 9.58 -21.16
N GLY A 418 13.03 10.32 -21.66
CA GLY A 418 12.83 11.40 -22.62
C GLY A 418 13.27 10.98 -24.02
N MET A 419 12.36 11.02 -24.98
CA MET A 419 12.58 10.58 -26.37
C MET A 419 12.66 11.80 -27.30
N LEU A 420 13.86 12.17 -27.73
CA LEU A 420 14.16 13.41 -28.46
C LEU A 420 13.93 14.70 -27.64
N VAL A 421 13.77 14.53 -26.32
CA VAL A 421 13.58 15.58 -25.30
C VAL A 421 14.12 15.04 -23.98
N GLU A 422 14.50 15.90 -23.04
CA GLU A 422 14.96 15.47 -21.72
C GLU A 422 13.89 14.64 -20.98
N PRO A 423 14.22 13.78 -20.02
CA PRO A 423 13.25 13.15 -19.11
C PRO A 423 12.38 14.17 -18.39
N ARG A 424 11.21 13.74 -17.90
CA ARG A 424 10.23 14.68 -17.33
C ARG A 424 10.59 15.12 -15.91
N GLU A 425 11.36 14.32 -15.19
CA GLU A 425 11.75 14.51 -13.78
C GLU A 425 10.55 14.59 -12.84
N ARG A 426 9.48 13.85 -13.16
CA ARG A 426 8.22 13.82 -12.40
C ARG A 426 7.74 12.40 -12.12
N PHE A 427 8.67 11.49 -11.82
CA PHE A 427 8.35 10.14 -11.35
C PHE A 427 8.27 10.12 -9.82
N ASP A 428 7.23 10.75 -9.27
CA ASP A 428 7.04 10.94 -7.84
C ASP A 428 7.04 9.60 -7.06
N PHE A 429 6.44 8.52 -7.60
CA PHE A 429 6.48 7.18 -7.00
C PHE A 429 7.89 6.60 -6.87
N GLN A 430 8.76 6.85 -7.84
CA GLN A 430 10.15 6.38 -7.83
C GLN A 430 10.90 7.01 -6.66
N GLN A 431 10.74 8.33 -6.50
CA GLN A 431 11.47 9.16 -5.54
C GLN A 431 10.90 9.04 -4.11
N ASP A 432 9.57 8.96 -3.96
CA ASP A 432 8.90 8.93 -2.67
C ASP A 432 8.75 7.49 -2.14
N LYS A 433 9.67 7.11 -1.24
CA LYS A 433 9.67 5.76 -0.62
C LYS A 433 8.45 5.52 0.27
N GLN A 434 7.84 6.58 0.79
CA GLN A 434 6.61 6.46 1.56
C GLN A 434 5.45 6.07 0.64
N ALA A 435 5.40 6.58 -0.59
CA ALA A 435 4.40 6.18 -1.59
C ALA A 435 4.50 4.68 -1.93
N GLN A 436 5.73 4.16 -2.03
CA GLN A 436 5.96 2.72 -2.29
C GLN A 436 5.39 1.84 -1.16
N ARG A 437 5.60 2.23 0.10
CA ARG A 437 4.97 1.58 1.26
C ARG A 437 3.45 1.73 1.25
N GLU A 438 2.95 2.94 0.97
CA GLU A 438 1.50 3.20 0.93
C GLU A 438 0.80 2.28 -0.08
N TYR A 439 1.36 2.10 -1.28
CA TYR A 439 0.81 1.17 -2.27
C TYR A 439 0.84 -0.29 -1.80
N PHE A 440 1.92 -0.74 -1.14
CA PHE A 440 2.02 -2.09 -0.56
C PHE A 440 0.88 -2.41 0.43
N GLU A 441 0.42 -1.42 1.20
CA GLU A 441 -0.73 -1.58 2.10
C GLU A 441 -2.06 -1.77 1.36
N THR A 442 -2.14 -1.45 0.06
CA THR A 442 -3.38 -1.58 -0.74
C THR A 442 -3.49 -2.86 -1.56
N ALA A 443 -2.38 -3.56 -1.81
CA ALA A 443 -2.33 -4.76 -2.66
C ALA A 443 -2.07 -6.03 -1.83
N PRO A 444 -2.51 -7.24 -2.23
CA PRO A 444 -2.38 -8.47 -1.44
C PRO A 444 -1.02 -9.11 -1.68
N LEU A 445 0.03 -8.45 -1.18
CA LEU A 445 1.45 -8.80 -1.35
C LEU A 445 2.07 -9.24 -0.03
N SER A 446 2.92 -10.26 -0.06
CA SER A 446 3.87 -10.58 1.01
C SER A 446 5.13 -9.72 0.89
N LYS A 447 5.59 -9.49 -0.35
CA LYS A 447 6.79 -8.73 -0.65
C LYS A 447 6.63 -7.88 -1.90
N MET A 448 7.12 -6.65 -1.85
CA MET A 448 7.19 -5.74 -2.99
C MET A 448 8.60 -5.16 -3.10
N VAL A 449 9.24 -5.34 -4.25
CA VAL A 449 10.53 -4.73 -4.57
C VAL A 449 10.31 -3.63 -5.58
N VAL A 450 10.77 -2.41 -5.27
CA VAL A 450 10.76 -1.29 -6.24
C VAL A 450 12.19 -0.99 -6.63
N SER A 451 12.53 -1.21 -7.90
CA SER A 451 13.87 -1.07 -8.47
C SER A 451 13.94 0.20 -9.32
N GLU A 452 14.76 1.15 -8.91
CA GLU A 452 15.04 2.33 -9.73
C GLU A 452 15.97 1.99 -10.89
N TYR A 453 15.63 2.53 -12.06
CA TYR A 453 16.56 2.77 -13.16
C TYR A 453 16.87 4.27 -13.23
N GLU A 454 18.10 4.57 -13.67
CA GLU A 454 18.52 5.92 -13.98
C GLU A 454 17.66 6.52 -15.12
N PRO A 455 17.27 7.81 -15.04
CA PRO A 455 16.58 8.48 -16.14
C PRO A 455 17.40 8.49 -17.43
N VAL A 456 16.73 8.34 -18.57
CA VAL A 456 17.38 8.23 -19.89
C VAL A 456 16.91 9.30 -20.84
N HIS A 457 17.86 10.10 -21.34
CA HIS A 457 17.64 11.05 -22.42
C HIS A 457 18.13 10.46 -23.74
N LEU A 458 17.19 10.16 -24.64
CA LEU A 458 17.49 9.70 -26.00
C LEU A 458 17.55 10.89 -26.93
N LEU A 459 18.77 11.28 -27.32
CA LEU A 459 18.99 12.35 -28.30
C LEU A 459 18.63 11.90 -29.72
N GLU A 460 18.72 10.60 -29.98
CA GLU A 460 18.35 9.95 -31.23
C GLU A 460 17.57 8.68 -30.90
N VAL A 461 16.64 8.32 -31.77
CA VAL A 461 15.77 7.15 -31.59
C VAL A 461 15.73 6.35 -32.88
N MET A 462 16.31 5.15 -32.86
CA MET A 462 16.17 4.17 -33.95
C MET A 462 14.86 3.39 -33.81
N LEU A 463 14.05 3.38 -34.86
CA LEU A 463 12.85 2.54 -34.95
C LEU A 463 13.19 1.15 -35.52
N PRO A 464 12.38 0.12 -35.23
CA PRO A 464 12.65 -1.24 -35.70
C PRO A 464 12.61 -1.40 -37.23
N ASP A 465 12.00 -0.47 -37.97
CA ASP A 465 12.01 -0.45 -39.44
C ASP A 465 13.29 0.16 -40.04
N GLY A 466 14.24 0.58 -39.19
CA GLY A 466 15.50 1.22 -39.58
C GLY A 466 15.42 2.74 -39.74
N THR A 467 14.30 3.36 -39.38
CA THR A 467 14.18 4.82 -39.38
C THR A 467 14.88 5.43 -38.16
N LEU A 468 15.93 6.24 -38.39
CA LEU A 468 16.56 7.03 -37.35
C LEU A 468 15.86 8.39 -37.18
N LEU A 469 15.39 8.68 -35.98
CA LEU A 469 14.77 9.95 -35.60
C LEU A 469 15.77 10.78 -34.78
N THR A 470 15.92 12.06 -35.13
CA THR A 470 16.81 13.00 -34.41
C THR A 470 16.11 14.28 -33.95
N ASP A 471 15.01 14.68 -34.61
CA ASP A 471 14.30 15.92 -34.31
C ASP A 471 12.90 15.65 -33.69
N HIS A 472 12.09 14.85 -34.38
CA HIS A 472 10.75 14.45 -33.92
C HIS A 472 10.31 13.14 -34.61
N ASP A 473 9.36 12.45 -33.99
CA ASP A 473 8.60 11.36 -34.61
C ASP A 473 7.55 11.94 -35.58
N PRO A 474 7.51 11.49 -36.86
CA PRO A 474 6.54 11.98 -37.83
C PRO A 474 5.08 11.60 -37.51
N SER A 475 4.83 10.65 -36.59
CA SER A 475 3.47 10.36 -36.11
C SER A 475 2.92 11.50 -35.26
N GLU A 476 1.60 11.51 -35.06
CA GLU A 476 1.01 12.31 -33.98
C GLU A 476 1.19 11.58 -32.65
N GLY A 477 1.69 12.28 -31.64
CA GLY A 477 1.79 11.76 -30.28
C GLY A 477 0.50 12.02 -29.50
N GLY A 478 0.18 11.15 -28.55
CA GLY A 478 -0.95 11.35 -27.65
C GLY A 478 -0.71 10.79 -26.27
N TRP A 479 -1.71 10.98 -25.40
CA TRP A 479 -1.69 10.39 -24.07
C TRP A 479 -1.72 8.85 -24.13
N HIS A 480 -2.34 8.26 -25.17
CA HIS A 480 -2.31 6.82 -25.50
C HIS A 480 -1.67 6.46 -26.85
N GLY A 481 -1.24 7.45 -27.64
CA GLY A 481 -0.77 7.24 -29.02
C GLY A 481 0.68 7.69 -29.28
N GLY A 482 1.24 7.27 -30.41
CA GLY A 482 2.55 7.67 -30.92
C GLY A 482 3.51 6.49 -31.13
N THR A 483 4.32 6.53 -32.20
CA THR A 483 5.20 5.39 -32.55
C THR A 483 6.27 5.17 -31.48
N MET A 484 6.96 6.23 -31.03
CA MET A 484 7.97 6.09 -29.96
C MET A 484 7.39 5.55 -28.64
N ARG A 485 6.14 5.90 -28.28
CA ARG A 485 5.46 5.38 -27.08
C ARG A 485 5.43 3.85 -27.12
N GLN A 486 4.95 3.29 -28.23
CA GLN A 486 4.80 1.85 -28.39
C GLN A 486 6.14 1.14 -28.59
N ARG A 487 6.95 1.58 -29.56
CA ARG A 487 8.17 0.87 -29.96
C ARG A 487 9.28 1.01 -28.91
N ILE A 488 9.43 2.20 -28.33
CA ILE A 488 10.55 2.50 -27.43
C ILE A 488 10.13 2.35 -25.97
N GLY A 489 9.15 3.13 -25.50
CA GLY A 489 8.75 3.14 -24.08
C GLY A 489 8.24 1.79 -23.59
N LYS A 490 7.30 1.19 -24.33
CA LYS A 490 6.72 -0.12 -24.02
C LYS A 490 7.63 -1.28 -24.45
N GLU A 491 7.83 -1.45 -25.76
CA GLU A 491 8.45 -2.67 -26.28
C GLU A 491 9.96 -2.73 -26.03
N LEU A 492 10.73 -1.68 -26.36
CA LEU A 492 12.18 -1.72 -26.19
C LEU A 492 12.60 -1.65 -24.73
N PHE A 493 12.02 -0.71 -23.96
CA PHE A 493 12.48 -0.42 -22.62
C PHE A 493 11.76 -1.28 -21.59
N SER A 494 10.43 -1.26 -21.52
CA SER A 494 9.70 -1.98 -20.48
C SER A 494 9.79 -3.50 -20.64
N ILE A 495 9.43 -4.01 -21.83
CA ILE A 495 9.58 -5.43 -22.13
C ILE A 495 11.06 -5.83 -22.19
N GLY A 496 11.95 -4.95 -22.65
CA GLY A 496 13.40 -5.25 -22.65
C GLY A 496 13.95 -5.44 -21.24
N ILE A 497 13.64 -4.55 -20.30
CA ILE A 497 13.99 -4.70 -18.88
C ILE A 497 13.39 -6.00 -18.32
N ASN A 498 12.12 -6.29 -18.62
CA ASN A 498 11.48 -7.50 -18.15
C ASN A 498 12.14 -8.77 -18.70
N ASN A 499 12.37 -8.83 -20.01
CA ASN A 499 12.94 -10.00 -20.68
C ASN A 499 14.42 -10.23 -20.33
N ALA A 500 15.20 -9.16 -20.13
CA ALA A 500 16.58 -9.27 -19.63
C ALA A 500 16.63 -9.94 -18.24
N ASN A 501 15.66 -9.62 -17.37
CA ASN A 501 15.50 -10.28 -16.07
C ASN A 501 14.96 -11.72 -16.17
N TYR A 502 14.33 -12.09 -17.29
CA TYR A 502 13.96 -13.48 -17.59
C TYR A 502 15.07 -14.26 -18.29
N GLY A 503 16.15 -13.60 -18.74
CA GLY A 503 17.25 -14.26 -19.46
C GLY A 503 16.91 -14.58 -20.91
N ILE A 504 15.98 -13.84 -21.51
CA ILE A 504 15.68 -13.91 -22.94
C ILE A 504 16.58 -12.88 -23.61
N ASN A 505 17.51 -13.28 -24.47
CA ASN A 505 18.48 -12.32 -25.03
C ASN A 505 17.95 -11.51 -26.22
N SER A 506 17.01 -12.07 -26.99
CA SER A 506 16.45 -11.42 -28.19
C SER A 506 15.03 -11.86 -28.52
N THR A 507 14.28 -10.94 -29.12
CA THR A 507 12.89 -11.10 -29.56
C THR A 507 12.64 -10.37 -30.87
N ALA A 508 11.44 -10.48 -31.45
CA ALA A 508 10.98 -9.57 -32.50
C ALA A 508 11.07 -8.09 -32.04
N GLY A 509 11.36 -7.18 -32.98
CA GLY A 509 11.43 -5.74 -32.71
C GLY A 509 10.07 -5.04 -32.61
N VAL A 510 9.00 -5.71 -33.04
CA VAL A 510 7.62 -5.23 -33.05
C VAL A 510 6.73 -6.27 -32.37
N GLY A 511 5.91 -5.80 -31.43
CA GLY A 511 4.92 -6.61 -30.73
C GLY A 511 5.35 -7.05 -29.33
N GLU A 512 4.36 -7.50 -28.56
CA GLU A 512 4.48 -7.78 -27.13
C GLU A 512 4.43 -9.30 -26.82
N GLY A 513 4.13 -10.15 -27.81
CA GLY A 513 3.82 -11.57 -27.60
C GLY A 513 4.98 -12.47 -27.18
N GLU A 514 6.23 -12.06 -27.38
CA GLU A 514 7.42 -12.80 -26.93
C GLU A 514 7.87 -12.41 -25.50
N HIS A 515 7.05 -11.64 -24.77
CA HIS A 515 7.19 -11.41 -23.34
C HIS A 515 6.34 -12.43 -22.55
N PRO A 516 6.95 -13.35 -21.76
CA PRO A 516 6.21 -14.46 -21.16
C PRO A 516 5.38 -14.08 -19.93
N TYR A 517 5.69 -12.96 -19.27
CA TYR A 517 5.04 -12.47 -18.04
C TYR A 517 4.71 -13.56 -16.99
N PHE A 518 5.61 -14.51 -16.77
CA PHE A 518 5.35 -15.67 -15.90
C PHE A 518 5.51 -15.35 -14.41
N ALA A 519 6.26 -14.28 -14.08
CA ALA A 519 6.37 -13.72 -12.75
C ALA A 519 5.64 -12.36 -12.69
N ALA A 520 5.22 -11.93 -11.51
CA ALA A 520 4.63 -10.59 -11.30
C ALA A 520 5.74 -9.52 -11.31
N GLN A 521 6.33 -9.33 -12.49
CA GLN A 521 7.37 -8.35 -12.76
C GLN A 521 6.83 -7.29 -13.72
N LEU A 522 6.87 -6.05 -13.29
CA LEU A 522 6.34 -4.91 -14.03
C LEU A 522 7.46 -3.90 -14.23
N THR A 523 7.48 -3.24 -15.38
CA THR A 523 8.27 -2.03 -15.60
C THR A 523 7.32 -0.87 -15.77
N ALA A 524 7.26 -0.03 -14.75
CA ALA A 524 6.58 1.25 -14.79
C ALA A 524 7.50 2.32 -15.33
N HIS A 525 7.00 3.13 -16.26
CA HIS A 525 7.77 4.19 -16.86
C HIS A 525 6.97 5.47 -16.98
N ASN A 526 7.67 6.59 -16.82
CA ASN A 526 7.24 7.86 -17.35
C ASN A 526 7.92 8.05 -18.70
N THR A 527 7.15 8.32 -19.75
CA THR A 527 7.70 8.60 -21.08
C THR A 527 7.14 9.91 -21.62
N ARG A 528 8.00 10.68 -22.28
CA ARG A 528 7.58 11.81 -23.13
C ARG A 528 8.45 11.87 -24.37
N GLY A 529 7.90 12.38 -25.46
CA GLY A 529 8.61 12.48 -26.72
C GLY A 529 8.24 13.68 -27.57
N VAL A 530 9.09 14.02 -28.54
CA VAL A 530 8.81 15.03 -29.56
C VAL A 530 8.15 14.38 -30.77
N TYR A 531 6.97 14.85 -31.11
CA TYR A 531 6.16 14.38 -32.23
C TYR A 531 5.86 15.50 -33.22
N SER A 532 5.21 15.18 -34.33
CA SER A 532 4.71 16.17 -35.31
C SER A 532 3.79 17.23 -34.69
N ASN A 533 3.11 16.91 -33.58
CA ASN A 533 2.25 17.81 -32.81
C ASN A 533 2.93 18.41 -31.56
N GLY A 534 4.26 18.31 -31.43
CA GLY A 534 5.05 18.89 -30.34
C GLY A 534 5.46 17.87 -29.26
N VAL A 535 5.85 18.38 -28.09
CA VAL A 535 6.23 17.53 -26.95
C VAL A 535 4.97 16.94 -26.32
N VAL A 536 4.90 15.62 -26.23
CA VAL A 536 3.76 14.88 -25.68
C VAL A 536 4.21 14.03 -24.50
N THR A 537 3.43 14.05 -23.42
CA THR A 537 3.57 13.14 -22.28
C THR A 537 2.60 11.98 -22.42
N HIS A 538 3.07 10.78 -22.11
CA HIS A 538 2.34 9.52 -22.23
C HIS A 538 1.84 9.06 -20.86
N GLY A 539 0.65 8.45 -20.80
CA GLY A 539 0.13 7.84 -19.57
C GLY A 539 -1.06 6.90 -19.82
N GLY A 540 -1.75 6.55 -18.74
CA GLY A 540 -3.05 5.87 -18.74
C GLY A 540 -3.10 4.54 -19.50
N SER A 541 -2.01 3.75 -19.51
CA SER A 541 -2.10 2.37 -20.00
C SER A 541 -1.18 1.42 -19.25
N GLY A 542 -1.66 0.21 -18.99
CA GLY A 542 -0.87 -0.87 -18.43
C GLY A 542 -1.36 -2.24 -18.91
N GLY A 543 -0.51 -3.26 -18.70
CA GLY A 543 -0.78 -4.64 -19.10
C GLY A 543 0.52 -5.35 -19.47
N GLY A 544 0.53 -6.69 -19.41
CA GLY A 544 1.66 -7.50 -19.89
C GLY A 544 3.02 -7.11 -19.28
N GLY A 545 3.07 -6.76 -18.00
CA GLY A 545 4.31 -6.35 -17.32
C GLY A 545 4.73 -4.90 -17.60
N MET A 546 3.88 -4.06 -18.20
CA MET A 546 4.18 -2.67 -18.54
C MET A 546 3.21 -1.72 -17.84
N VAL A 547 3.70 -0.55 -17.42
CA VAL A 547 2.87 0.51 -16.83
C VAL A 547 3.34 1.86 -17.39
N THR A 548 2.53 2.52 -18.21
CA THR A 548 2.82 3.84 -18.78
C THR A 548 2.09 4.90 -17.97
N LEU A 549 2.84 5.76 -17.27
CA LEU A 549 2.30 6.68 -16.29
C LEU A 549 2.58 8.15 -16.64
N ASP A 550 1.53 8.95 -16.59
CA ASP A 550 1.62 10.39 -16.42
C ASP A 550 1.58 10.72 -14.92
N SER A 551 0.52 10.36 -14.20
CA SER A 551 0.49 10.46 -12.74
C SER A 551 0.95 9.17 -12.08
N SER A 552 2.11 9.21 -11.44
CA SER A 552 2.63 8.06 -10.67
C SER A 552 2.07 7.92 -9.26
N ILE A 553 1.20 8.85 -8.83
CA ILE A 553 0.50 8.84 -7.53
C ILE A 553 -1.02 8.91 -7.79
N GLY A 554 -1.82 8.24 -6.96
CA GLY A 554 -3.28 8.24 -7.09
C GLY A 554 -3.80 7.12 -7.98
N ASN A 555 -4.94 7.39 -8.63
CA ASN A 555 -5.69 6.34 -9.30
C ASN A 555 -5.05 5.84 -10.58
N GLU A 556 -4.34 6.67 -11.34
CA GLU A 556 -3.69 6.21 -12.58
C GLU A 556 -2.72 5.07 -12.27
N PHE A 557 -1.86 5.24 -11.25
CA PHE A 557 -0.99 4.16 -10.79
C PHE A 557 -1.77 2.90 -10.41
N SER A 558 -2.79 3.02 -9.55
CA SER A 558 -3.62 1.88 -9.16
C SER A 558 -4.33 1.21 -10.36
N HIS A 559 -4.81 2.00 -11.31
CA HIS A 559 -5.54 1.53 -12.48
C HIS A 559 -4.62 0.76 -13.45
N GLU A 560 -3.49 1.35 -13.81
CA GLU A 560 -2.56 0.76 -14.78
C GLU A 560 -1.82 -0.46 -14.20
N VAL A 561 -1.52 -0.45 -12.89
CA VAL A 561 -1.03 -1.65 -12.21
C VAL A 561 -2.16 -2.68 -12.07
N GLY A 562 -3.40 -2.25 -11.87
CA GLY A 562 -4.60 -3.10 -11.87
C GLY A 562 -4.76 -3.92 -13.16
N HIS A 563 -4.52 -3.31 -14.32
CA HIS A 563 -4.51 -4.02 -15.60
C HIS A 563 -3.46 -5.15 -15.66
N ASN A 564 -2.29 -4.96 -15.03
CA ASN A 564 -1.26 -6.00 -14.94
C ASN A 564 -1.66 -7.18 -14.05
N TYR A 565 -2.64 -6.99 -13.16
CA TYR A 565 -3.27 -8.05 -12.39
C TYR A 565 -4.42 -8.74 -13.14
N GLY A 566 -4.65 -8.40 -14.41
CA GLY A 566 -5.71 -8.99 -15.24
C GLY A 566 -7.09 -8.41 -14.97
N LEU A 567 -7.17 -7.19 -14.42
CA LEU A 567 -8.43 -6.48 -14.29
C LEU A 567 -8.77 -5.74 -15.60
N GLY A 568 -10.05 -5.77 -15.98
CA GLY A 568 -10.63 -4.84 -16.95
C GLY A 568 -11.25 -3.62 -16.26
N HIS A 569 -11.94 -2.78 -17.03
CA HIS A 569 -12.71 -1.65 -16.48
C HIS A 569 -14.02 -2.10 -15.85
N TYR A 570 -14.46 -1.39 -14.82
CA TYR A 570 -15.72 -1.64 -14.08
C TYR A 570 -15.94 -3.11 -13.67
N PRO A 571 -14.96 -3.75 -12.99
CA PRO A 571 -15.03 -5.16 -12.63
C PRO A 571 -16.28 -5.44 -11.77
N GLY A 572 -17.10 -6.38 -12.24
CA GLY A 572 -18.35 -6.77 -11.56
C GLY A 572 -19.46 -5.72 -11.56
N GLY A 573 -19.37 -4.67 -12.38
CA GLY A 573 -20.37 -3.58 -12.44
C GLY A 573 -20.60 -2.94 -11.07
N PHE A 574 -21.83 -2.52 -10.77
CA PHE A 574 -22.16 -1.89 -9.47
C PHE A 574 -21.85 -2.76 -8.24
N GLU A 575 -21.96 -4.09 -8.35
CA GLU A 575 -21.71 -5.01 -7.25
C GLU A 575 -20.22 -5.13 -6.92
N GLY A 576 -19.36 -5.10 -7.94
CA GLY A 576 -17.91 -5.22 -7.78
C GLY A 576 -17.17 -3.88 -7.68
N SER A 577 -17.66 -2.82 -8.33
CA SER A 577 -16.91 -1.58 -8.54
C SER A 577 -17.24 -0.43 -7.58
N ILE A 578 -18.30 -0.56 -6.76
CA ILE A 578 -18.66 0.45 -5.76
C ILE A 578 -18.38 -0.12 -4.36
N HIS A 579 -17.65 0.64 -3.53
CA HIS A 579 -17.47 0.29 -2.12
C HIS A 579 -18.80 0.35 -1.37
N LYS A 580 -19.01 -0.56 -0.41
CA LYS A 580 -20.32 -0.79 0.21
C LYS A 580 -20.33 -0.62 1.72
N PRO A 581 -21.50 -0.37 2.36
CA PRO A 581 -21.66 -0.47 3.80
C PRO A 581 -21.47 -1.90 4.30
N ALA A 582 -21.15 -2.07 5.59
CA ALA A 582 -20.76 -3.35 6.19
C ALA A 582 -21.77 -4.49 6.00
N ASN A 583 -23.06 -4.19 5.91
CA ASN A 583 -24.14 -5.18 5.77
C ASN A 583 -24.34 -5.69 4.33
N MET A 584 -23.51 -5.24 3.38
CA MET A 584 -23.54 -5.67 1.98
C MET A 584 -22.25 -6.43 1.62
N SER A 585 -22.34 -7.27 0.59
CA SER A 585 -21.18 -7.85 -0.09
C SER A 585 -20.25 -6.75 -0.60
N ASN A 586 -19.00 -7.09 -0.88
CA ASN A 586 -18.01 -6.12 -1.41
C ASN A 586 -17.71 -4.95 -0.45
N SER A 587 -17.98 -5.11 0.85
CA SER A 587 -17.63 -4.15 1.90
C SER A 587 -16.36 -4.54 2.64
N THR A 588 -15.51 -3.56 2.93
CA THR A 588 -14.32 -3.70 3.78
C THR A 588 -13.77 -2.32 4.13
N TRP A 589 -12.86 -2.24 5.08
CA TRP A 589 -11.90 -1.14 5.22
C TRP A 589 -10.49 -1.66 4.93
N GLY A 590 -9.60 -0.78 4.47
CA GLY A 590 -8.18 -1.09 4.39
C GLY A 590 -7.50 -1.06 5.76
N TRP A 591 -6.26 -1.54 5.84
CA TRP A 591 -5.43 -1.42 7.04
C TRP A 591 -4.00 -1.04 6.65
N ASP A 592 -3.47 0.01 7.28
CA ASP A 592 -2.06 0.37 7.19
C ASP A 592 -1.34 -0.30 8.36
N SER A 593 -0.65 -1.40 8.05
CA SER A 593 -0.01 -2.24 9.07
C SER A 593 1.11 -1.52 9.82
N SER A 594 1.81 -0.58 9.17
CA SER A 594 2.93 0.14 9.76
C SER A 594 2.52 1.25 10.74
N ARG A 595 1.33 1.83 10.56
CA ARG A 595 0.79 2.89 11.43
C ARG A 595 -0.28 2.39 12.40
N ASP A 596 -0.68 1.13 12.24
CA ASP A 596 -1.79 0.51 12.95
C ASP A 596 -3.09 1.34 12.90
N VAL A 597 -3.50 1.71 11.69
CA VAL A 597 -4.75 2.45 11.44
C VAL A 597 -5.56 1.83 10.33
N PHE A 598 -6.89 1.89 10.45
CA PHE A 598 -7.78 1.47 9.38
C PHE A 598 -8.03 2.60 8.38
N ILE A 599 -8.25 2.23 7.12
CA ILE A 599 -8.52 3.16 6.02
C ILE A 599 -9.99 2.96 5.62
N PRO A 600 -10.90 3.90 5.96
CA PRO A 600 -12.30 3.74 5.63
C PRO A 600 -12.55 3.71 4.12
N ASN A 601 -13.61 3.03 3.70
CA ASN A 601 -13.99 2.91 2.29
C ASN A 601 -14.97 4.01 1.82
N PHE A 602 -15.09 5.09 2.57
CA PHE A 602 -15.83 6.30 2.22
C PHE A 602 -14.92 7.51 2.26
N ALA A 603 -15.31 8.59 1.58
CA ALA A 603 -14.55 9.82 1.52
C ALA A 603 -14.84 10.74 2.72
N PRO A 604 -13.87 11.53 3.21
CA PRO A 604 -14.02 12.33 4.42
C PRO A 604 -14.90 13.58 4.26
N GLN A 605 -15.33 13.92 3.05
CA GLN A 605 -16.20 15.06 2.81
C GLN A 605 -17.63 14.75 3.29
N ASN A 606 -18.07 15.50 4.30
CA ASN A 606 -19.45 15.46 4.79
C ASN A 606 -20.39 16.18 3.81
N ASN A 607 -20.91 15.44 2.83
CA ASN A 607 -21.83 15.97 1.82
C ASN A 607 -23.10 15.12 1.62
N GLY A 608 -23.22 13.98 2.31
CA GLY A 608 -24.37 13.07 2.23
C GLY A 608 -24.59 12.45 0.84
N GLY A 609 -23.59 12.49 -0.05
CA GLY A 609 -23.71 12.02 -1.42
C GLY A 609 -23.80 10.51 -1.54
N GLU A 610 -24.68 10.03 -2.43
CA GLU A 610 -24.74 8.61 -2.80
C GLU A 610 -23.60 8.23 -3.76
N SER A 611 -23.27 6.93 -3.79
CA SER A 611 -22.34 6.37 -4.78
C SER A 611 -23.06 5.48 -5.77
N CYS A 612 -23.05 5.88 -7.04
CA CYS A 612 -23.84 5.28 -8.08
C CYS A 612 -22.98 4.76 -9.24
N LEU A 613 -23.41 3.65 -9.84
CA LEU A 613 -22.92 3.13 -11.12
C LEU A 613 -24.11 2.50 -11.86
N ASP A 614 -24.26 2.81 -13.15
CA ASP A 614 -25.32 2.28 -14.02
C ASP A 614 -26.75 2.38 -13.44
N GLY A 615 -27.05 3.50 -12.78
CA GLY A 615 -28.37 3.79 -12.20
C GLY A 615 -28.67 3.09 -10.87
N GLN A 616 -27.75 2.30 -10.34
CA GLN A 616 -27.82 1.73 -8.99
C GLN A 616 -26.96 2.55 -8.04
N CYS A 617 -27.42 2.77 -6.81
CA CYS A 617 -26.77 3.64 -5.83
C CYS A 617 -26.70 3.00 -4.45
N VAL A 618 -25.66 3.34 -3.69
CA VAL A 618 -25.60 3.12 -2.23
C VAL A 618 -25.67 4.45 -1.48
N PRO A 619 -26.46 4.53 -0.40
CA PRO A 619 -26.55 5.73 0.41
C PRO A 619 -25.23 6.01 1.16
N ALA A 620 -25.02 7.26 1.56
CA ALA A 620 -23.87 7.67 2.34
C ALA A 620 -23.82 6.95 3.70
N PHE A 621 -22.62 6.67 4.20
CA PHE A 621 -22.42 6.21 5.56
C PHE A 621 -22.83 7.31 6.54
N ASN A 622 -23.71 6.96 7.49
CA ASN A 622 -24.24 7.86 8.50
C ASN A 622 -24.87 9.15 7.92
N ASP A 623 -25.44 9.08 6.70
CA ASP A 623 -25.99 10.22 5.95
C ASP A 623 -24.97 11.35 5.67
N MET A 624 -23.68 11.09 5.85
CA MET A 624 -22.61 12.09 5.81
C MET A 624 -21.56 11.77 4.74
N PHE A 625 -21.06 10.53 4.72
CA PHE A 625 -19.84 10.17 3.98
C PHE A 625 -20.13 9.28 2.78
N ARG A 626 -19.83 9.79 1.59
CA ARG A 626 -20.01 9.05 0.34
C ARG A 626 -19.01 7.91 0.22
N PHE A 627 -19.46 6.70 -0.16
CA PHE A 627 -18.58 5.55 -0.42
C PHE A 627 -17.65 5.77 -1.63
N GLY A 628 -16.46 5.18 -1.60
CA GLY A 628 -15.53 5.20 -2.73
C GLY A 628 -15.96 4.32 -3.91
N SER A 629 -15.13 4.29 -4.94
CA SER A 629 -15.26 3.40 -6.10
C SER A 629 -13.93 2.69 -6.35
N ASP A 630 -13.99 1.55 -7.03
CA ASP A 630 -12.81 0.77 -7.41
C ASP A 630 -11.87 1.58 -8.31
N SER A 631 -10.58 1.26 -8.25
CA SER A 631 -9.56 1.89 -9.10
C SER A 631 -9.81 1.76 -10.61
N MET A 632 -10.54 0.72 -11.01
CA MET A 632 -10.92 0.42 -12.39
C MET A 632 -12.26 1.06 -12.79
N ALA A 633 -12.86 1.87 -11.92
CA ALA A 633 -14.19 2.46 -12.09
C ALA A 633 -14.25 3.95 -11.69
N GLY A 634 -13.16 4.69 -11.91
CA GLY A 634 -13.08 6.12 -11.58
C GLY A 634 -12.93 6.42 -10.09
N GLY A 635 -12.42 5.46 -9.31
CA GLY A 635 -12.02 5.69 -7.93
C GLY A 635 -10.91 6.72 -7.78
N TRP A 636 -10.65 7.12 -6.53
CA TRP A 636 -9.56 8.03 -6.19
C TRP A 636 -9.02 7.75 -4.79
N ALA A 637 -7.81 8.23 -4.50
CA ALA A 637 -7.26 8.21 -3.15
C ALA A 637 -8.07 9.16 -2.25
N MET A 638 -8.86 8.59 -1.33
CA MET A 638 -9.78 9.36 -0.48
C MET A 638 -9.08 10.09 0.67
N TYR A 639 -7.85 9.71 1.01
CA TYR A 639 -7.10 10.20 2.17
C TYR A 639 -5.69 10.60 1.78
N ASN A 640 -5.19 11.74 2.27
CA ASN A 640 -3.82 12.17 1.98
C ASN A 640 -2.76 11.24 2.59
N GLN A 641 -3.11 10.50 3.64
CA GLN A 641 -2.26 9.51 4.32
C GLN A 641 -2.15 8.18 3.56
N GLN A 642 -3.06 7.91 2.61
CA GLN A 642 -3.04 6.74 1.73
C GLN A 642 -3.33 7.21 0.31
N ARG A 643 -2.26 7.51 -0.44
CA ARG A 643 -2.35 8.22 -1.73
C ARG A 643 -2.68 7.31 -2.92
N PHE A 644 -3.06 6.06 -2.69
CA PHE A 644 -3.51 5.13 -3.73
C PHE A 644 -4.97 4.79 -3.54
N THR A 645 -5.65 4.50 -4.65
CA THR A 645 -7.07 4.15 -4.62
C THR A 645 -7.25 2.78 -3.97
N LEU A 646 -8.17 2.69 -3.02
CA LEU A 646 -8.52 1.43 -2.38
C LEU A 646 -9.28 0.53 -3.38
N TYR A 647 -8.69 -0.61 -3.76
CA TYR A 647 -9.38 -1.64 -4.53
C TYR A 647 -10.60 -2.17 -3.77
N THR A 648 -11.65 -2.59 -4.46
CA THR A 648 -12.78 -3.25 -3.79
C THR A 648 -12.45 -4.71 -3.47
N PRO A 649 -13.15 -5.36 -2.50
CA PRO A 649 -13.01 -6.79 -2.24
C PRO A 649 -13.11 -7.67 -3.51
N TYR A 650 -14.01 -7.31 -4.44
CA TYR A 650 -14.19 -7.99 -5.71
C TYR A 650 -12.93 -7.95 -6.56
N SER A 651 -12.34 -6.77 -6.79
CA SER A 651 -11.08 -6.65 -7.52
C SER A 651 -9.94 -7.37 -6.80
N MET A 652 -9.87 -7.25 -5.47
CA MET A 652 -8.82 -7.88 -4.67
C MET A 652 -8.82 -9.41 -4.74
N PHE A 653 -9.97 -10.04 -4.91
CA PHE A 653 -10.06 -11.47 -5.19
C PHE A 653 -9.31 -11.86 -6.47
N PHE A 654 -9.52 -11.12 -7.56
CA PHE A 654 -8.86 -11.39 -8.83
C PHE A 654 -7.38 -10.99 -8.81
N ILE A 655 -7.02 -9.88 -8.15
CA ILE A 655 -5.63 -9.47 -7.96
C ILE A 655 -4.85 -10.57 -7.23
N GLN A 656 -5.36 -11.05 -6.09
CA GLN A 656 -4.69 -12.11 -5.33
C GLN A 656 -4.56 -13.39 -6.16
N LYS A 657 -5.64 -13.81 -6.83
CA LYS A 657 -5.59 -15.00 -7.71
C LYS A 657 -4.57 -14.85 -8.84
N ASN A 658 -4.46 -13.66 -9.44
CA ASN A 658 -3.45 -13.40 -10.46
C ASN A 658 -2.04 -13.54 -9.89
N LEU A 659 -1.77 -12.92 -8.75
CA LEU A 659 -0.46 -12.97 -8.09
C LEU A 659 -0.09 -14.40 -7.67
N GLU A 660 -1.02 -15.18 -7.13
CA GLU A 660 -0.80 -16.59 -6.77
C GLU A 660 -0.54 -17.48 -8.00
N SER A 661 -1.00 -17.07 -9.18
CA SER A 661 -0.71 -17.79 -10.43
C SER A 661 0.70 -17.56 -10.98
N LYS A 662 1.41 -16.55 -10.46
CA LYS A 662 2.75 -16.15 -10.93
C LYS A 662 3.84 -16.92 -10.19
N ALA A 663 4.95 -17.15 -10.87
CA ALA A 663 6.16 -17.61 -10.22
C ALA A 663 6.86 -16.45 -9.49
N VAL A 664 7.76 -16.79 -8.58
CA VAL A 664 8.64 -15.87 -7.86
C VAL A 664 10.08 -16.27 -8.14
N PHE A 665 10.98 -15.28 -8.20
CA PHE A 665 12.42 -15.52 -8.27
C PHE A 665 12.93 -15.95 -6.89
N ASP A 666 13.60 -17.09 -6.79
CA ASP A 666 14.05 -17.62 -5.51
C ASP A 666 15.43 -18.28 -5.65
N GLN A 667 16.44 -17.68 -5.03
CA GLN A 667 17.82 -18.18 -5.06
C GLN A 667 17.98 -19.53 -4.35
N THR A 668 17.09 -19.89 -3.43
CA THR A 668 17.10 -21.19 -2.74
C THR A 668 16.54 -22.32 -3.60
N SER A 669 15.84 -21.99 -4.69
CA SER A 669 15.30 -22.97 -5.63
C SER A 669 16.40 -23.52 -6.54
N SER A 670 16.33 -24.83 -6.81
CA SER A 670 17.24 -25.50 -7.75
C SER A 670 17.06 -25.01 -9.19
N THR A 671 15.84 -24.60 -9.54
CA THR A 671 15.46 -24.00 -10.83
C THR A 671 15.58 -22.48 -10.86
N GLY A 672 15.83 -21.83 -9.72
CA GLY A 672 15.88 -20.38 -9.56
C GLY A 672 14.52 -19.71 -9.37
N PHE A 673 13.43 -20.49 -9.40
CA PHE A 673 12.06 -19.99 -9.27
C PHE A 673 11.18 -20.96 -8.50
N LYS A 674 10.19 -20.40 -7.82
CA LYS A 674 9.09 -21.19 -7.25
C LYS A 674 7.74 -20.67 -7.72
N LYS A 675 6.72 -21.52 -7.70
CA LYS A 675 5.35 -21.15 -7.99
C LYS A 675 4.41 -21.84 -7.00
N TRP A 676 3.36 -21.13 -6.61
CA TRP A 676 2.35 -21.68 -5.71
C TRP A 676 1.58 -22.82 -6.37
N ASN A 677 1.43 -23.92 -5.64
CA ASN A 677 0.54 -25.01 -5.99
C ASN A 677 -0.64 -25.02 -5.01
N GLU A 678 -1.84 -24.73 -5.53
CA GLU A 678 -3.07 -24.65 -4.72
C GLU A 678 -3.49 -26.01 -4.14
N GLU A 679 -3.16 -27.13 -4.80
CA GLU A 679 -3.52 -28.47 -4.34
C GLU A 679 -2.68 -28.91 -3.12
N THR A 680 -1.38 -28.58 -3.14
CA THR A 680 -0.47 -28.91 -2.03
C THR A 680 -0.40 -27.80 -0.98
N GLU A 681 -0.91 -26.61 -1.33
CA GLU A 681 -0.82 -25.36 -0.57
C GLU A 681 0.62 -25.03 -0.18
N SER A 682 1.53 -25.07 -1.17
CA SER A 682 2.95 -24.80 -0.97
C SER A 682 3.62 -24.19 -2.20
N MET A 683 4.76 -23.54 -2.00
CA MET A 683 5.63 -23.04 -3.08
C MET A 683 6.50 -24.19 -3.60
N GLU A 684 6.35 -24.53 -4.87
CA GLU A 684 7.04 -25.64 -5.55
C GLU A 684 7.98 -25.13 -6.64
N GLU A 685 8.96 -25.95 -7.04
CA GLU A 685 9.93 -25.61 -8.10
C GLU A 685 9.25 -25.25 -9.43
N TYR A 686 9.66 -24.15 -10.06
CA TYR A 686 9.17 -23.71 -11.36
C TYR A 686 10.31 -23.64 -12.38
N THR A 687 10.26 -24.47 -13.42
CA THR A 687 11.29 -24.43 -14.47
C THR A 687 10.94 -23.40 -15.54
N HIS A 688 11.63 -22.25 -15.53
CA HIS A 688 11.61 -21.32 -16.66
C HIS A 688 12.41 -21.88 -17.85
N ARG A 689 11.90 -21.67 -19.06
CA ARG A 689 12.54 -22.13 -20.29
C ARG A 689 12.48 -21.07 -21.38
N VAL A 690 13.51 -21.02 -22.22
CA VAL A 690 13.62 -20.12 -23.37
C VAL A 690 13.77 -20.90 -24.66
N ASP A 691 13.25 -20.33 -25.76
CA ASP A 691 13.29 -20.95 -27.08
C ASP A 691 14.69 -20.86 -27.68
N THR A 692 15.30 -22.00 -27.97
CA THR A 692 16.63 -22.09 -28.56
C THR A 692 16.62 -22.24 -30.08
N LEU A 693 15.47 -22.53 -30.68
CA LEU A 693 15.37 -22.81 -32.12
C LEU A 693 15.15 -21.55 -32.95
N GLU A 694 15.63 -21.60 -34.20
CA GLU A 694 15.20 -20.71 -35.27
C GLU A 694 13.91 -21.25 -35.90
N ILE A 695 12.84 -20.45 -35.85
CA ILE A 695 11.50 -20.90 -36.28
C ILE A 695 10.94 -19.91 -37.30
N THR A 696 10.37 -20.46 -38.38
CA THR A 696 9.61 -19.70 -39.38
C THR A 696 8.31 -20.43 -39.73
N SER A 697 7.35 -19.71 -40.27
CA SER A 697 6.17 -20.31 -40.92
C SER A 697 6.30 -20.33 -42.44
N VAL A 698 5.50 -21.18 -43.09
CA VAL A 698 5.35 -21.22 -44.55
C VAL A 698 3.86 -21.19 -44.92
N ALA A 699 3.49 -20.35 -45.89
CA ALA A 699 2.12 -20.27 -46.36
C ALA A 699 1.74 -21.54 -47.15
N PRO A 700 0.49 -22.03 -47.05
CA PRO A 700 0.06 -23.27 -47.70
C PRO A 700 0.31 -23.32 -49.21
N TRP A 701 0.08 -22.22 -49.93
CA TRP A 701 0.31 -22.15 -51.37
C TRP A 701 1.80 -22.07 -51.77
N GLU A 702 2.70 -21.83 -50.81
CA GLU A 702 4.15 -21.84 -51.01
C GLU A 702 4.81 -23.12 -50.50
N ALA A 703 4.09 -23.94 -49.72
CA ALA A 703 4.63 -25.10 -48.99
C ALA A 703 4.91 -26.29 -49.92
N ASN A 704 5.94 -26.16 -50.75
CA ASN A 704 6.51 -27.21 -51.58
C ASN A 704 7.95 -27.54 -51.14
N ALA A 705 8.45 -28.69 -51.62
CA ALA A 705 9.73 -29.25 -51.23
C ALA A 705 10.91 -28.27 -51.42
N GLU A 706 10.95 -27.52 -52.52
CA GLU A 706 12.02 -26.56 -52.80
C GLU A 706 11.98 -25.38 -51.83
N ARG A 707 10.79 -24.80 -51.60
CA ARG A 707 10.61 -23.68 -50.68
C ARG A 707 10.97 -24.08 -49.25
N ILE A 708 10.49 -25.23 -48.78
CA ILE A 708 10.76 -25.70 -47.43
C ILE A 708 12.26 -26.05 -47.25
N ALA A 709 12.91 -26.64 -48.27
CA ALA A 709 14.35 -26.86 -48.24
C ALA A 709 15.14 -25.55 -48.11
N ALA A 710 14.74 -24.51 -48.85
CA ALA A 710 15.36 -23.18 -48.74
C ALA A 710 15.21 -22.59 -47.34
N LEU A 711 14.03 -22.74 -46.70
CA LEU A 711 13.82 -22.30 -45.32
C LEU A 711 14.70 -23.07 -44.33
N PHE A 712 14.86 -24.39 -44.48
CA PHE A 712 15.74 -25.17 -43.60
C PHE A 712 17.23 -24.82 -43.69
N GLY A 713 17.65 -24.09 -44.72
CA GLY A 713 18.99 -23.51 -44.77
C GLY A 713 19.24 -22.45 -43.68
N HIS A 714 18.17 -21.85 -43.15
CA HIS A 714 18.24 -20.73 -42.21
C HIS A 714 17.52 -21.00 -40.88
N PHE A 715 16.50 -21.87 -40.89
CA PHE A 715 15.64 -22.15 -39.73
C PHE A 715 15.75 -23.61 -39.31
N ASP A 716 15.56 -23.88 -38.02
CA ASP A 716 15.54 -25.23 -37.45
C ASP A 716 14.17 -25.87 -37.58
N LYS A 717 13.12 -25.04 -37.53
CA LYS A 717 11.72 -25.46 -37.60
C LYS A 717 10.95 -24.65 -38.63
N VAL A 718 10.19 -25.35 -39.47
CA VAL A 718 9.23 -24.75 -40.40
C VAL A 718 7.81 -25.18 -40.00
N GLU A 719 6.95 -24.20 -39.76
CA GLU A 719 5.56 -24.42 -39.36
C GLU A 719 4.60 -24.10 -40.50
N LEU A 720 3.71 -25.04 -40.80
CA LEU A 720 2.63 -24.86 -41.75
C LEU A 720 1.30 -24.89 -40.99
N SER A 721 0.48 -23.87 -41.19
CA SER A 721 -0.89 -23.83 -40.64
C SER A 721 -1.92 -23.54 -41.72
N THR A 722 -3.04 -24.27 -41.72
CA THR A 722 -4.16 -24.01 -42.63
C THR A 722 -5.45 -23.71 -41.88
N TRP A 723 -6.25 -22.76 -42.33
CA TRP A 723 -7.62 -22.48 -41.85
C TRP A 723 -8.52 -22.07 -43.02
N ASN A 724 -9.81 -21.86 -42.76
CA ASN A 724 -10.74 -21.44 -43.81
C ASN A 724 -10.32 -20.10 -44.43
N GLY A 725 -10.05 -20.10 -45.74
CA GLY A 725 -9.51 -18.94 -46.46
C GLY A 725 -7.97 -18.90 -46.55
N HIS A 726 -7.27 -19.76 -45.80
CA HIS A 726 -5.82 -19.90 -45.83
C HIS A 726 -5.45 -21.39 -45.95
N TRP A 727 -5.65 -21.95 -47.13
CA TRP A 727 -5.56 -23.38 -47.37
C TRP A 727 -5.04 -23.66 -48.78
N ALA A 728 -4.26 -24.74 -48.91
CA ALA A 728 -3.86 -25.30 -50.19
C ALA A 728 -4.10 -26.81 -50.17
N ARG A 729 -4.44 -27.37 -51.35
CA ARG A 729 -4.75 -28.79 -51.48
C ARG A 729 -3.53 -29.68 -51.33
N ASP A 730 -2.45 -29.36 -52.02
CA ASP A 730 -1.29 -30.24 -52.16
C ASP A 730 -0.03 -29.49 -51.73
N MET A 731 0.72 -30.08 -50.81
CA MET A 731 1.94 -29.53 -50.23
C MET A 731 3.00 -30.63 -50.13
N SER A 732 4.27 -30.28 -50.09
CA SER A 732 5.36 -31.27 -50.05
C SER A 732 6.53 -30.81 -49.21
N VAL A 733 7.14 -31.75 -48.48
CA VAL A 733 8.37 -31.55 -47.68
C VAL A 733 9.54 -32.14 -48.46
N PRO A 734 10.74 -31.50 -48.46
CA PRO A 734 11.91 -32.05 -49.14
C PRO A 734 12.29 -33.44 -48.62
N GLU A 735 12.97 -34.24 -49.43
CA GLU A 735 13.52 -35.51 -48.96
C GLU A 735 14.51 -35.28 -47.79
N ALA A 736 14.41 -36.14 -46.78
CA ALA A 736 15.35 -36.12 -45.66
C ALA A 736 16.74 -36.52 -46.14
N ASN A 737 17.76 -35.79 -45.69
CA ASN A 737 19.16 -36.01 -46.03
C ASN A 737 20.05 -35.42 -44.92
N GLU A 738 21.36 -35.70 -44.95
CA GLU A 738 22.27 -35.24 -43.89
C GLU A 738 22.27 -33.71 -43.67
N SER A 739 21.96 -32.88 -44.68
CA SER A 739 21.91 -31.42 -44.52
C SER A 739 20.69 -30.91 -43.76
N ASN A 740 19.59 -31.69 -43.72
CA ASN A 740 18.39 -31.34 -42.95
C ASN A 740 18.20 -32.22 -41.71
N LYS A 741 19.23 -32.99 -41.32
CA LYS A 741 19.20 -33.79 -40.10
C LYS A 741 18.95 -32.92 -38.87
N GLY A 742 17.98 -33.33 -38.05
CA GLY A 742 17.52 -32.60 -36.86
C GLY A 742 16.52 -31.48 -37.15
N LYS A 743 16.29 -31.12 -38.42
CA LYS A 743 15.29 -30.10 -38.79
C LYS A 743 13.88 -30.62 -38.54
N ILE A 744 12.97 -29.70 -38.25
CA ILE A 744 11.61 -30.00 -37.79
C ILE A 744 10.59 -29.38 -38.74
N PHE A 745 9.63 -30.18 -39.21
CA PHE A 745 8.46 -29.69 -39.94
C PHE A 745 7.20 -29.96 -39.14
N THR A 746 6.34 -28.95 -38.98
CA THR A 746 5.03 -29.14 -38.33
C THR A 746 3.90 -28.70 -39.24
N PHE A 747 2.77 -29.41 -39.17
CA PHE A 747 1.57 -29.07 -39.93
C PHE A 747 0.33 -29.13 -39.03
N ASN A 748 -0.22 -27.94 -38.74
CA ASN A 748 -1.48 -27.76 -38.03
C ASN A 748 -2.62 -27.47 -39.04
N SER A 749 -3.63 -28.33 -39.11
CA SER A 749 -4.75 -28.17 -40.05
C SER A 749 -6.05 -27.86 -39.32
N ASP A 750 -6.57 -26.66 -39.51
CA ASP A 750 -7.88 -26.18 -39.03
C ASP A 750 -8.79 -25.75 -40.20
N ALA A 751 -8.44 -26.10 -41.44
CA ALA A 751 -9.27 -25.86 -42.61
C ALA A 751 -10.37 -26.92 -42.75
N GLY A 752 -11.57 -26.52 -43.17
CA GLY A 752 -12.69 -27.44 -43.41
C GLY A 752 -12.47 -28.42 -44.57
N TYR A 753 -11.43 -28.20 -45.39
CA TYR A 753 -11.02 -29.09 -46.48
C TYR A 753 -9.78 -29.89 -46.10
N HIS A 754 -9.72 -31.15 -46.53
CA HIS A 754 -8.52 -31.98 -46.35
C HIS A 754 -7.38 -31.52 -47.26
N SER A 755 -6.17 -31.52 -46.74
CA SER A 755 -4.95 -31.31 -47.52
C SER A 755 -4.25 -32.64 -47.84
N ASN A 756 -3.32 -32.63 -48.79
CA ASN A 756 -2.41 -33.71 -49.09
C ASN A 756 -0.99 -33.23 -48.80
N LEU A 757 -0.25 -33.98 -47.99
CA LEU A 757 1.16 -33.74 -47.71
C LEU A 757 1.99 -34.85 -48.35
N THR A 758 2.88 -34.49 -49.27
CA THR A 758 3.90 -35.42 -49.79
C THR A 758 5.14 -35.36 -48.88
N ILE A 759 5.50 -36.47 -48.26
CA ILE A 759 6.64 -36.59 -47.35
C ILE A 759 7.19 -38.02 -47.41
N ASN A 760 8.52 -38.19 -47.32
CA ASN A 760 9.19 -39.49 -47.49
C ASN A 760 8.85 -40.22 -48.81
N GLY A 761 8.59 -39.47 -49.90
CA GLY A 761 8.22 -40.03 -51.20
C GLY A 761 6.77 -40.55 -51.29
N GLU A 762 5.98 -40.41 -50.23
CA GLU A 762 4.57 -40.82 -50.20
C GLU A 762 3.64 -39.63 -49.96
N SER A 763 2.41 -39.70 -50.49
CA SER A 763 1.38 -38.68 -50.24
C SER A 763 0.41 -39.16 -49.16
N MET A 764 0.22 -38.36 -48.11
CA MET A 764 -0.76 -38.62 -47.05
C MET A 764 -1.84 -37.54 -46.99
N VAL A 765 -3.07 -37.93 -46.65
CA VAL A 765 -4.18 -36.99 -46.43
C VAL A 765 -4.07 -36.40 -45.02
N VAL A 766 -4.18 -35.08 -44.90
CA VAL A 766 -4.17 -34.31 -43.65
C VAL A 766 -5.57 -33.74 -43.41
N PRO A 767 -6.40 -34.39 -42.59
CA PRO A 767 -7.76 -33.93 -42.30
C PRO A 767 -7.79 -32.70 -41.37
N TYR A 768 -8.96 -32.08 -41.27
CA TYR A 768 -9.25 -31.05 -40.26
C TYR A 768 -8.93 -31.55 -38.84
N GLY A 769 -8.36 -30.68 -38.01
CA GLY A 769 -7.93 -30.95 -36.64
C GLY A 769 -6.56 -31.64 -36.52
N SER A 770 -5.86 -31.89 -37.63
CA SER A 770 -4.55 -32.55 -37.57
C SER A 770 -3.49 -31.65 -36.91
N ARG A 771 -2.60 -32.27 -36.13
CA ARG A 771 -1.38 -31.66 -35.55
C ARG A 771 -0.24 -32.62 -35.80
N LEU A 772 0.53 -32.38 -36.86
CA LEU A 772 1.59 -33.29 -37.30
C LEU A 772 2.95 -32.69 -36.97
N VAL A 773 3.87 -33.53 -36.50
CA VAL A 773 5.27 -33.18 -36.26
C VAL A 773 6.14 -34.19 -37.01
N PHE A 774 7.16 -33.70 -37.69
CA PHE A 774 8.16 -34.52 -38.35
C PHE A 774 9.55 -34.01 -38.03
N VAL A 775 10.47 -34.91 -37.68
CA VAL A 775 11.89 -34.58 -37.45
C VAL A 775 12.73 -35.41 -38.42
N SER A 776 13.61 -34.76 -39.18
CA SER A 776 14.51 -35.48 -40.09
C SER A 776 15.63 -36.15 -39.30
N ASP A 777 15.83 -37.46 -39.50
CA ASP A 777 16.98 -38.19 -38.95
C ASP A 777 18.22 -38.16 -39.87
N GLY A 778 18.11 -37.46 -41.01
CA GLY A 778 19.10 -37.41 -42.07
C GLY A 778 18.87 -38.41 -43.21
N GLN A 779 17.85 -39.26 -43.12
CA GLN A 779 17.46 -40.25 -44.14
C GLN A 779 15.94 -40.28 -44.37
N THR A 780 15.15 -40.12 -43.30
CA THR A 780 13.69 -40.08 -43.30
C THR A 780 13.17 -38.99 -42.38
N TRP A 781 11.98 -38.46 -42.70
CA TRP A 781 11.20 -37.64 -41.78
C TRP A 781 10.43 -38.55 -40.82
N VAL A 782 10.88 -38.59 -39.58
CA VAL A 782 10.27 -39.39 -38.53
C VAL A 782 9.07 -38.65 -37.98
N LYS A 783 7.87 -39.22 -38.20
CA LYS A 783 6.61 -38.68 -37.69
C LYS A 783 6.54 -38.83 -36.18
N ASP A 784 6.02 -37.81 -35.50
CA ASP A 784 5.79 -37.76 -34.05
C ASP A 784 7.09 -37.96 -33.22
N ALA A 785 8.25 -37.70 -33.82
CA ALA A 785 9.53 -37.72 -33.14
C ALA A 785 9.65 -36.57 -32.13
N SER A 786 10.30 -36.85 -31.00
CA SER A 786 10.59 -35.84 -29.97
C SER A 786 11.70 -34.91 -30.43
N PHE A 787 11.55 -33.63 -30.12
CA PHE A 787 12.59 -32.61 -30.31
C PHE A 787 12.62 -31.68 -29.08
N GLU A 788 13.77 -31.06 -28.83
CA GLU A 788 13.93 -30.07 -27.77
C GLU A 788 13.91 -28.66 -28.39
N GLN A 789 12.83 -27.91 -28.12
CA GLN A 789 12.73 -26.50 -28.53
C GLN A 789 13.16 -25.54 -27.42
N TYR A 790 13.02 -25.96 -26.16
CA TYR A 790 13.13 -25.07 -25.02
C TYR A 790 14.21 -25.53 -24.04
N GLN A 791 15.16 -24.65 -23.76
CA GLN A 791 16.20 -24.87 -22.76
C GLN A 791 15.78 -24.31 -21.41
N ALA A 792 15.97 -25.09 -20.35
CA ALA A 792 15.81 -24.59 -18.98
C ALA A 792 16.96 -23.65 -18.62
N ILE A 793 16.62 -22.47 -18.11
CA ILE A 793 17.59 -21.46 -17.69
C ILE A 793 17.25 -20.95 -16.30
N LYS A 794 18.25 -20.39 -15.61
CA LYS A 794 18.09 -19.74 -14.31
C LYS A 794 19.11 -18.61 -14.12
N PRO A 795 18.79 -17.59 -13.31
CA PRO A 795 19.77 -16.58 -12.94
C PRO A 795 20.97 -17.17 -12.22
N THR A 796 22.15 -16.63 -12.50
CA THR A 796 23.40 -16.89 -11.77
C THR A 796 23.59 -15.90 -10.62
N GLN A 797 23.01 -14.70 -10.73
CA GLN A 797 22.99 -13.68 -9.68
C GLN A 797 21.56 -13.15 -9.48
N TYR A 798 21.18 -12.89 -8.23
CA TYR A 798 19.83 -12.50 -7.82
C TYR A 798 19.86 -11.14 -7.12
N GLY A 799 19.02 -10.21 -7.57
CA GLY A 799 18.81 -8.93 -6.90
C GLY A 799 20.05 -8.04 -6.82
N VAL A 800 20.88 -8.05 -7.87
CA VAL A 800 22.10 -7.25 -7.96
C VAL A 800 21.86 -6.00 -8.81
N PRO A 801 22.63 -4.91 -8.64
CA PRO A 801 22.64 -3.80 -9.59
C PRO A 801 23.05 -4.27 -10.98
N VAL A 802 22.29 -3.89 -12.00
CA VAL A 802 22.46 -4.32 -13.39
C VAL A 802 22.78 -3.15 -14.31
N THR A 803 23.47 -3.47 -15.39
CA THR A 803 23.54 -2.68 -16.62
C THR A 803 22.77 -3.46 -17.68
N THR A 804 21.63 -2.94 -18.08
CA THR A 804 20.74 -3.54 -19.07
C THR A 804 21.04 -2.96 -20.44
N LEU A 805 21.48 -3.81 -21.35
CA LEU A 805 21.79 -3.45 -22.74
C LEU A 805 20.58 -3.75 -23.60
N VAL A 806 20.10 -2.76 -24.34
CA VAL A 806 18.94 -2.88 -25.23
C VAL A 806 19.23 -2.26 -26.58
N GLY A 807 18.59 -2.77 -27.63
CA GLY A 807 18.65 -2.18 -28.95
C GLY A 807 18.02 -3.02 -30.03
N TYR A 808 18.17 -2.56 -31.26
CA TYR A 808 17.70 -3.25 -32.46
C TYR A 808 18.88 -3.77 -33.26
N TYR A 809 18.70 -4.93 -33.89
CA TYR A 809 19.71 -5.48 -34.77
C TYR A 809 19.09 -6.20 -35.96
N ASP A 810 19.81 -6.16 -37.07
CA ASP A 810 19.45 -6.83 -38.28
C ASP A 810 20.45 -7.94 -38.66
N PRO A 811 20.10 -9.22 -38.45
CA PRO A 811 20.93 -10.34 -38.89
C PRO A 811 21.18 -10.35 -40.41
N SER A 812 20.26 -9.79 -41.20
CA SER A 812 20.33 -9.75 -42.66
C SER A 812 21.13 -8.57 -43.22
N LYS A 813 21.57 -7.64 -42.36
CA LYS A 813 22.43 -6.50 -42.71
C LYS A 813 21.85 -5.56 -43.79
N GLN A 814 20.53 -5.52 -43.91
CA GLN A 814 19.79 -4.61 -44.81
C GLN A 814 19.32 -3.33 -44.10
N LEU A 815 19.10 -3.40 -42.78
CA LEU A 815 18.79 -2.26 -41.93
C LEU A 815 19.96 -2.00 -40.96
N GLU A 816 20.16 -0.73 -40.61
CA GLU A 816 21.23 -0.31 -39.71
C GLU A 816 20.90 -0.73 -38.27
N SER A 817 21.75 -1.57 -37.69
CA SER A 817 21.62 -2.01 -36.29
C SER A 817 21.98 -0.87 -35.35
N PHE A 818 21.40 -0.85 -34.15
CA PHE A 818 21.55 0.27 -33.21
C PHE A 818 21.44 -0.19 -31.76
N ILE A 819 22.50 0.05 -30.98
CA ILE A 819 22.57 -0.17 -29.53
C ILE A 819 22.22 1.15 -28.84
N PHE A 820 21.14 1.15 -28.04
CA PHE A 820 20.75 2.32 -27.26
C PHE A 820 21.67 2.51 -26.05
N PRO A 821 21.75 3.73 -25.48
CA PRO A 821 22.47 3.96 -24.23
C PRO A 821 22.10 2.92 -23.17
N ALA A 822 23.11 2.40 -22.48
CA ALA A 822 22.91 1.37 -21.47
C ALA A 822 22.02 1.89 -20.32
N LEU A 823 21.10 1.04 -19.88
CA LEU A 823 20.20 1.36 -18.77
C LEU A 823 20.81 0.85 -17.46
N HIS A 824 20.80 1.67 -16.40
CA HIS A 824 21.41 1.28 -15.12
C HIS A 824 20.34 1.09 -14.05
N GLY A 825 20.12 -0.16 -13.65
CA GLY A 825 19.11 -0.56 -12.67
C GLY A 825 19.70 -0.97 -11.32
N SER A 826 19.01 -0.66 -10.23
CA SER A 826 19.44 -0.93 -8.85
C SER A 826 19.29 -2.39 -8.41
N TYR A 827 18.35 -3.12 -9.02
CA TYR A 827 18.03 -4.51 -8.69
C TYR A 827 17.56 -5.25 -9.95
N GLY A 828 18.20 -6.38 -10.26
CA GLY A 828 17.83 -7.28 -11.35
C GLY A 828 18.51 -8.65 -11.25
N TYR A 829 18.29 -9.47 -12.28
CA TYR A 829 18.79 -10.83 -12.40
C TYR A 829 19.75 -10.95 -13.58
N VAL A 830 20.85 -11.67 -13.38
CA VAL A 830 21.91 -11.88 -14.38
C VAL A 830 21.99 -13.35 -14.71
N TYR A 831 22.20 -13.66 -15.99
CA TYR A 831 22.27 -15.02 -16.53
C TYR A 831 23.67 -15.32 -17.07
N ALA A 832 23.99 -16.59 -17.22
CA ALA A 832 25.27 -17.01 -17.79
C ALA A 832 25.36 -16.58 -19.26
N ALA A 833 26.55 -16.14 -19.68
CA ALA A 833 26.85 -15.91 -21.09
C ALA A 833 26.92 -17.24 -21.86
N ASP A 834 26.59 -17.20 -23.14
CA ASP A 834 26.62 -18.32 -24.08
C ASP A 834 28.02 -18.59 -24.66
N SER A 835 29.05 -17.88 -24.17
CA SER A 835 30.43 -17.89 -24.70
C SER A 835 31.02 -19.28 -24.98
N THR A 836 30.61 -20.30 -24.22
CA THR A 836 31.12 -21.68 -24.33
C THR A 836 30.25 -22.62 -25.18
N SER A 837 29.03 -22.20 -25.52
CA SER A 837 28.01 -22.98 -26.23
C SER A 837 27.44 -22.24 -27.45
N LEU A 838 28.04 -21.11 -27.85
CA LEU A 838 27.54 -20.27 -28.93
C LEU A 838 27.59 -21.01 -30.27
N THR A 839 26.42 -21.46 -30.71
CA THR A 839 26.19 -22.00 -32.06
C THR A 839 25.57 -20.96 -33.00
N ALA A 840 25.12 -19.83 -32.45
CA ALA A 840 24.53 -18.73 -33.21
C ALA A 840 25.60 -17.93 -33.97
N ASN A 841 25.25 -17.48 -35.17
CA ASN A 841 26.07 -16.60 -36.00
C ASN A 841 25.98 -15.14 -35.54
N CYS A 842 24.91 -14.77 -34.83
CA CYS A 842 24.72 -13.46 -34.22
C CYS A 842 24.88 -13.51 -32.70
N ALA A 843 25.59 -12.54 -32.13
CA ALA A 843 25.77 -12.39 -30.70
C ALA A 843 25.88 -10.92 -30.29
N LEU A 844 25.48 -10.62 -29.04
CA LEU A 844 25.88 -9.40 -28.35
C LEU A 844 27.16 -9.72 -27.56
N GLU A 845 28.26 -9.07 -27.93
CA GLU A 845 29.55 -9.21 -27.25
C GLU A 845 29.75 -8.05 -26.27
N VAL A 846 29.95 -8.34 -24.99
CA VAL A 846 30.15 -7.34 -23.93
C VAL A 846 31.56 -7.44 -23.40
N GLU A 847 32.35 -6.39 -23.62
CA GLU A 847 33.71 -6.26 -23.11
C GLU A 847 33.69 -5.68 -21.68
N MET A 848 34.29 -6.41 -20.75
CA MET A 848 34.43 -6.03 -19.35
C MET A 848 35.72 -5.25 -19.12
N ALA A 849 35.80 -4.50 -18.01
CA ALA A 849 37.00 -3.69 -17.70
C ALA A 849 38.29 -4.50 -17.53
N ASN A 850 38.19 -5.80 -17.25
CA ASN A 850 39.34 -6.70 -17.12
C ASN A 850 39.80 -7.29 -18.47
N GLY A 851 39.10 -7.00 -19.58
CA GLY A 851 39.35 -7.50 -20.93
C GLY A 851 38.65 -8.81 -21.26
N ASP A 852 37.84 -9.37 -20.35
CA ASP A 852 36.97 -10.50 -20.65
C ASP A 852 35.83 -10.07 -21.57
N VAL A 853 35.39 -10.98 -22.46
CA VAL A 853 34.29 -10.74 -23.39
C VAL A 853 33.23 -11.81 -23.20
N ASP A 854 32.08 -11.40 -22.70
CA ASP A 854 30.89 -12.26 -22.61
C ASP A 854 30.09 -12.19 -23.90
N LYS A 855 29.64 -13.34 -24.39
CA LYS A 855 28.84 -13.44 -25.62
C LYS A 855 27.45 -13.95 -25.29
N TYR A 856 26.44 -13.23 -25.73
CA TYR A 856 25.04 -13.57 -25.56
C TYR A 856 24.44 -13.90 -26.92
N ALA A 857 23.89 -15.11 -27.07
CA ALA A 857 23.35 -15.57 -28.34
C ALA A 857 22.14 -14.73 -28.76
N LEU A 858 22.14 -14.27 -30.02
CA LEU A 858 21.02 -13.57 -30.65
C LEU A 858 20.43 -14.45 -31.77
N LYS A 859 19.16 -14.24 -32.10
CA LYS A 859 18.53 -14.94 -33.24
C LYS A 859 19.21 -14.56 -34.56
N ASN A 860 19.44 -15.55 -35.40
CA ASN A 860 20.22 -15.44 -36.65
C ASN A 860 19.39 -14.91 -37.82
N ASN A 861 18.06 -14.87 -37.68
CA ASN A 861 17.16 -14.42 -38.73
C ASN A 861 16.19 -13.38 -38.18
N ARG A 862 15.74 -12.46 -39.04
CA ARG A 862 14.64 -11.57 -38.67
C ARG A 862 13.39 -12.37 -38.34
N ARG A 863 12.72 -12.01 -37.25
CA ARG A 863 11.38 -12.55 -36.89
C ARG A 863 10.27 -11.92 -37.73
N ASN A 864 10.52 -10.72 -38.25
CA ASN A 864 9.62 -9.99 -39.13
C ASN A 864 10.41 -9.46 -40.32
N ALA A 865 9.94 -9.71 -41.54
CA ALA A 865 10.70 -9.37 -42.75
C ALA A 865 11.01 -7.86 -42.87
N ASP A 866 10.13 -7.01 -42.36
CA ASP A 866 10.21 -5.54 -42.50
C ASP A 866 10.89 -4.86 -41.30
N ASN A 867 11.21 -5.62 -40.24
CA ASN A 867 11.69 -5.04 -38.99
C ASN A 867 12.92 -5.79 -38.45
N MET A 868 13.80 -5.04 -37.80
CA MET A 868 14.89 -5.56 -36.99
C MET A 868 14.36 -6.41 -35.82
N ASN A 869 15.21 -7.32 -35.36
CA ASN A 869 15.01 -7.95 -34.06
C ASN A 869 15.43 -6.97 -32.96
N LYS A 870 15.00 -7.25 -31.73
CA LYS A 870 15.40 -6.51 -30.54
C LYS A 870 16.23 -7.42 -29.64
N PHE A 871 17.25 -6.88 -28.99
CA PHE A 871 18.00 -7.57 -27.94
C PHE A 871 17.83 -6.88 -26.58
N HIS A 872 17.98 -7.66 -25.51
CA HIS A 872 17.86 -7.20 -24.13
C HIS A 872 18.67 -8.13 -23.21
N VAL A 873 19.72 -7.61 -22.56
CA VAL A 873 20.65 -8.42 -21.75
C VAL A 873 21.01 -7.67 -20.47
N ASN A 874 20.95 -8.36 -19.34
CA ASN A 874 21.46 -7.85 -18.06
C ASN A 874 22.89 -8.33 -17.82
N VAL A 875 23.77 -7.38 -17.52
CA VAL A 875 25.13 -7.62 -17.03
C VAL A 875 25.24 -7.06 -15.61
N ALA A 876 25.95 -7.73 -14.71
CA ALA A 876 26.14 -7.19 -13.36
C ALA A 876 26.97 -5.91 -13.41
N ARG A 877 26.50 -4.84 -12.76
CA ARG A 877 27.23 -3.57 -12.71
C ARG A 877 28.60 -3.72 -12.03
N SER A 878 28.73 -4.68 -11.11
CA SER A 878 29.99 -5.03 -10.44
C SER A 878 31.08 -5.50 -11.41
N ASP A 879 30.69 -6.03 -12.57
CA ASP A 879 31.62 -6.59 -13.56
C ASP A 879 32.18 -5.50 -14.47
N ASN A 880 31.68 -4.25 -14.31
CA ASN A 880 32.18 -3.03 -14.93
C ASN A 880 32.26 -3.13 -16.47
N PRO A 881 31.13 -3.36 -17.15
CA PRO A 881 31.09 -3.45 -18.61
C PRO A 881 31.51 -2.12 -19.25
N LYS A 882 32.30 -2.19 -20.34
CA LYS A 882 32.94 -1.03 -21.00
C LYS A 882 32.48 -0.81 -22.42
N ALA A 883 32.22 -1.88 -23.16
CA ALA A 883 31.69 -1.78 -24.51
C ALA A 883 30.73 -2.94 -24.79
N ALA A 884 29.76 -2.69 -25.66
CA ALA A 884 28.89 -3.71 -26.21
C ALA A 884 28.93 -3.63 -27.74
N SER A 885 29.02 -4.76 -28.42
CA SER A 885 28.99 -4.84 -29.88
C SER A 885 28.01 -5.90 -30.34
N VAL A 886 27.20 -5.58 -31.34
CA VAL A 886 26.39 -6.58 -32.04
C VAL A 886 27.24 -7.15 -33.17
N VAL A 887 27.47 -8.46 -33.16
CA VAL A 887 28.32 -9.14 -34.14
C VAL A 887 27.50 -10.24 -34.83
N CYS A 888 27.42 -10.21 -36.16
CA CYS A 888 26.72 -11.21 -36.98
C CYS A 888 27.61 -11.71 -38.13
N ASP A 889 27.77 -13.02 -38.23
CA ASP A 889 28.69 -13.69 -39.18
C ASP A 889 30.14 -13.16 -39.08
N GLY A 890 30.57 -12.81 -37.85
CA GLY A 890 31.89 -12.24 -37.58
C GLY A 890 32.07 -10.77 -37.97
N GLU A 891 31.02 -10.11 -38.46
CA GLU A 891 31.02 -8.67 -38.76
C GLU A 891 30.36 -7.89 -37.62
N VAL A 892 31.01 -6.82 -37.18
CA VAL A 892 30.47 -5.90 -36.19
C VAL A 892 29.46 -4.99 -36.87
N LEU A 893 28.19 -5.05 -36.44
CA LEU A 893 27.09 -4.25 -37.00
C LEU A 893 26.92 -2.91 -36.30
N ASP A 894 27.16 -2.86 -34.98
CA ASP A 894 27.18 -1.63 -34.18
C ASP A 894 27.99 -1.84 -32.90
N THR A 895 28.54 -0.76 -32.34
CA THR A 895 29.32 -0.76 -31.10
C THR A 895 28.97 0.46 -30.24
N LEU A 896 28.62 0.19 -28.97
CA LEU A 896 28.41 1.20 -27.94
C LEU A 896 29.56 1.18 -26.93
N THR A 897 30.11 2.35 -26.61
CA THR A 897 30.87 2.53 -25.37
C THR A 897 29.90 2.72 -24.20
N ILE A 898 30.01 1.86 -23.19
CA ILE A 898 29.11 1.87 -22.04
C ILE A 898 29.59 2.92 -21.05
N ALA A 899 28.77 3.95 -20.85
CA ALA A 899 29.00 4.95 -19.82
C ALA A 899 28.87 4.32 -18.42
N ALA A 900 29.61 4.86 -17.46
CA ALA A 900 29.31 4.59 -16.06
C ALA A 900 27.99 5.29 -15.68
N PRO A 901 27.20 4.74 -14.74
CA PRO A 901 25.98 5.39 -14.29
C PRO A 901 26.29 6.79 -13.72
N THR A 902 25.46 7.78 -14.02
CA THR A 902 25.66 9.16 -13.52
C THR A 902 24.97 9.40 -12.18
N GLN A 903 24.00 8.54 -11.85
CA GLN A 903 23.32 8.46 -10.58
C GLN A 903 23.60 7.11 -9.90
N GLU A 904 23.26 6.97 -8.62
CA GLU A 904 23.25 5.66 -7.94
C GLU A 904 21.81 5.24 -7.66
N PRO A 905 21.13 4.58 -8.62
CA PRO A 905 19.80 4.03 -8.42
C PRO A 905 19.76 3.12 -7.20
N VAL A 906 18.71 3.25 -6.40
CA VAL A 906 18.46 2.40 -5.23
C VAL A 906 17.19 1.57 -5.41
N TYR A 907 17.05 0.50 -4.63
CA TYR A 907 15.80 -0.25 -4.55
C TYR A 907 15.24 -0.21 -3.14
N THR A 908 13.93 -0.44 -3.02
CA THR A 908 13.28 -0.69 -1.72
C THR A 908 12.67 -2.08 -1.70
N VAL A 909 12.49 -2.59 -0.48
CA VAL A 909 11.75 -3.83 -0.22
C VAL A 909 10.71 -3.51 0.86
N GLN A 910 9.44 -3.71 0.53
CA GLN A 910 8.33 -3.66 1.47
C GLN A 910 7.90 -5.10 1.78
N GLY A 911 7.69 -5.44 3.05
CA GLY A 911 7.47 -6.83 3.47
C GLY A 911 8.72 -7.73 3.27
N GLY A 912 8.52 -9.05 3.15
CA GLY A 912 9.59 -10.04 2.94
C GLY A 912 10.61 -10.20 4.09
N ASP A 913 11.65 -11.01 3.91
CA ASP A 913 12.65 -11.32 4.94
C ASP A 913 13.58 -10.13 5.29
N GLU A 914 13.74 -9.85 6.59
CA GLU A 914 14.59 -8.74 7.09
C GLU A 914 16.07 -8.87 6.74
N GLN A 915 16.57 -10.09 6.43
CA GLN A 915 17.96 -10.30 6.04
C GLN A 915 18.29 -9.67 4.67
N VAL A 916 17.32 -9.61 3.75
CA VAL A 916 17.47 -8.90 2.47
C VAL A 916 17.42 -7.38 2.69
N ALA A 917 16.60 -6.92 3.66
CA ALA A 917 16.56 -5.52 4.08
C ALA A 917 17.84 -5.07 4.80
N ALA A 918 18.58 -5.96 5.48
CA ALA A 918 19.86 -5.66 6.11
C ALA A 918 21.00 -5.40 5.10
N LEU A 919 20.97 -6.06 3.94
CA LEU A 919 21.85 -5.77 2.79
C LEU A 919 21.49 -4.44 2.10
N ALA A 920 20.20 -4.09 2.05
CA ALA A 920 19.76 -2.77 1.61
C ALA A 920 20.15 -1.65 2.60
N LYS A 921 20.06 -1.91 3.93
CA LYS A 921 20.46 -0.97 4.99
C LYS A 921 21.97 -0.73 5.07
N THR A 922 22.81 -1.70 4.71
CA THR A 922 24.28 -1.53 4.73
C THR A 922 24.82 -0.72 3.55
N LYS A 923 24.02 -0.53 2.48
CA LYS A 923 24.35 0.37 1.35
C LYS A 923 23.50 1.64 1.30
N ALA A 924 22.42 1.74 2.06
CA ALA A 924 21.70 2.99 2.28
C ALA A 924 22.56 3.93 3.15
N PHE A 925 23.48 4.65 2.52
CA PHE A 925 24.07 5.85 3.12
C PHE A 925 22.93 6.71 3.67
N ALA A 926 23.05 7.15 4.93
CA ALA A 926 22.17 8.14 5.52
C ALA A 926 22.04 9.31 4.54
N MET A 927 20.84 9.48 3.95
CA MET A 927 20.63 10.56 3.01
C MET A 927 20.93 11.88 3.72
N PRO A 928 21.66 12.80 3.07
CA PRO A 928 21.74 14.17 3.56
C PRO A 928 20.30 14.72 3.60
N ALA A 929 19.96 15.39 4.71
CA ALA A 929 18.64 15.98 5.00
C ALA A 929 18.15 17.06 4.00
N LYS A 930 18.75 17.16 2.81
CA LYS A 930 18.45 18.15 1.76
C LYS A 930 17.46 17.69 0.68
N ASN A 931 17.09 16.40 0.62
CA ASN A 931 16.14 15.87 -0.38
C ASN A 931 14.91 15.19 0.27
N LEU A 932 14.25 15.84 1.22
CA LEU A 932 12.85 15.52 1.47
C LEU A 932 12.06 16.13 0.31
N SER A 933 11.84 15.35 -0.76
CA SER A 933 10.88 15.74 -1.80
C SER A 933 9.54 16.04 -1.13
N GLN A 934 8.98 17.21 -1.41
CA GLN A 934 7.67 17.60 -0.90
C GLN A 934 6.66 16.48 -1.23
N ARG A 935 5.94 15.98 -0.22
CA ARG A 935 4.93 14.92 -0.37
C ARG A 935 3.91 15.33 -1.44
N VAL A 936 3.93 14.67 -2.59
CA VAL A 936 2.98 14.90 -3.68
C VAL A 936 1.66 14.23 -3.32
N LEU A 937 0.57 15.00 -3.33
CA LEU A 937 -0.78 14.50 -3.08
C LEU A 937 -1.39 13.94 -4.37
N ALA A 938 -2.25 12.93 -4.23
CA ALA A 938 -2.99 12.38 -5.35
C ALA A 938 -3.92 13.44 -5.96
N THR A 939 -3.83 13.64 -7.27
CA THR A 939 -4.83 14.39 -8.02
C THR A 939 -5.97 13.48 -8.42
N ARG A 940 -7.18 14.04 -8.54
CA ARG A 940 -8.32 13.28 -9.04
C ARG A 940 -8.06 12.91 -10.51
N TYR A 941 -8.07 11.62 -10.79
CA TYR A 941 -7.98 11.06 -12.14
C TYR A 941 -9.40 10.95 -12.69
N GLU A 942 -9.68 11.63 -13.80
CA GLU A 942 -10.91 11.42 -14.56
C GLU A 942 -10.53 10.61 -15.80
N PRO A 943 -11.00 9.35 -15.93
CA PRO A 943 -10.73 8.56 -17.12
C PRO A 943 -11.28 9.30 -18.35
N THR A 944 -10.41 9.68 -19.28
CA THR A 944 -10.85 10.14 -20.59
C THR A 944 -11.29 8.93 -21.41
N GLN A 945 -12.47 8.99 -22.06
CA GLN A 945 -12.92 7.91 -22.94
C GLN A 945 -11.86 7.61 -24.00
N CYS A 946 -11.39 6.35 -24.03
CA CYS A 946 -10.57 5.82 -25.11
C CYS A 946 -11.45 5.64 -26.36
N ASP A 947 -11.66 6.70 -27.14
CA ASP A 947 -12.27 6.60 -28.48
C ASP A 947 -11.18 6.21 -29.50
N HIS A 948 -10.83 4.92 -29.57
CA HIS A 948 -10.02 4.39 -30.66
C HIS A 948 -10.69 3.17 -31.33
N ALA A 949 -10.67 3.17 -32.66
CA ALA A 949 -11.38 2.22 -33.53
C ALA A 949 -10.61 0.91 -33.78
N ASP A 950 -9.42 0.75 -33.21
CA ASP A 950 -8.44 -0.30 -33.50
C ASP A 950 -8.40 -1.44 -32.47
N GLY A 951 -9.22 -1.40 -31.42
CA GLY A 951 -9.39 -2.57 -30.55
C GLY A 951 -8.15 -2.91 -29.71
N GLU A 952 -7.29 -1.93 -29.41
CA GLU A 952 -6.13 -2.09 -28.51
C GLU A 952 -6.49 -2.43 -27.05
N HIS A 953 -7.78 -2.51 -26.71
CA HIS A 953 -8.27 -2.92 -25.39
C HIS A 953 -9.00 -4.28 -25.41
N ASN A 954 -8.48 -5.25 -26.16
CA ASN A 954 -8.81 -6.66 -25.95
C ASN A 954 -7.70 -7.32 -25.12
N HIS A 955 -7.76 -7.16 -23.80
CA HIS A 955 -7.01 -7.98 -22.84
C HIS A 955 -7.96 -8.75 -21.95
#